data_AF-A0A7V5PN91-F1
#
_entry.id   AF-A0A7V5PN91-F1
#
_cell.length_a   1.000
_cell.length_b   1.000
_cell.length_c   1.000
_cell.angle_alpha   90.00
_cell.angle_beta   90.00
_cell.angle_gamma   90.00
#
_symmetry.space_group_name_H-M   'P 1'
#
loop_
_entity.id
_entity.type
_entity.pdbx_description
1 polymer ?
#
loop_
_entity_poly.entity_id
_entity_poly.type
_entity_poly.pdbx_seq_one_letter_code
_entity_poly.pdbx_strand_id
1 'polypeptide(L)'
;AQILALTFSNKAVQEIKVRLRQVLAEEAEKVRAFTFHSFCLEVLRRYPEKAGLHKHFSVCDEAYQKRLVLELIKCRVRHNPERKVAGVLLAFSNHVLKDKPLPTFSSLIYEDYLAHLEKHKFVDFNLLLKKTLELFSNHEDILEQYRFLNQSVLVDEFQDTDPIQYAIARLLALKHRNIFVVADDDQSIYAWRGAHPENIRQYMQDFNIEKPIILEENYRCSRLIMDAAQTLVQSTDRVHPEKEIHSVRDNQTRIKAFFFRTENEEIKYILKKITDWHRNHGVDYSQIAILYPRHIFGEKLTPFFLKGKIPFQLAAGRNLGDHPVMKRILLYLHLIRDPSDALVLEELVEKELGQHIYKQIQDVQRLNGSTFKKALNDLAAREDISYKLRNQLNTFIGNIANLVNLKSFFTFNRLISEILKGIRELDFSYLQRQAGKIENIEYGKIHCRRDNVNLWIYHSDPALQFIAQQMLEKALKRPVHPLDQEKVIHVKSNDFILFLEPFNLEKVPARYELLFKRHSDRRKGALSELFRWLQAQLVSEENIFQNYVVFDLETTGKNPETCGIVEIAAVKVENGQITSEFQQLINPEQPIEAGAQSVHHISPQDVADAPTIEQVWPQFTDFIGDALLIAHNGYSFDFKIMDRLSREKGLRRIRNTRYDSLILARNLFPNQQNSIDGLVQRFRLDAGTRHRALDDVRVLHEIFQRLLDINKQMETKAQGEDLAEFVALGNLLENKISATEDRIYFIAGIKKLTSPFSAVRKSYAQKFGIPDEELTQNIQRVRERMNIPGEDLLSQEEFFQRVLTTANEFN
;
A
#
# COMPACT_ATOMS: atom_id res chain seq x y z
N ALA A 1 -26.23 8.28 -22.69
CA ALA A 1 -25.46 9.23 -23.51
C ALA A 1 -24.35 8.47 -24.22
N GLN A 2 -24.11 8.75 -25.50
CA GLN A 2 -22.99 8.20 -26.29
C GLN A 2 -21.93 9.30 -26.49
N ILE A 3 -21.48 9.89 -25.38
CA ILE A 3 -20.60 11.07 -25.37
C ILE A 3 -19.27 10.68 -24.73
N LEU A 4 -18.17 10.95 -25.43
CA LEU A 4 -16.80 10.86 -24.94
C LEU A 4 -16.25 12.27 -24.73
N ALA A 5 -15.76 12.58 -23.54
CA ALA A 5 -15.06 13.82 -23.24
C ALA A 5 -13.58 13.54 -22.89
N LEU A 6 -12.67 14.12 -23.65
CA LEU A 6 -11.22 13.99 -23.49
C LEU A 6 -10.62 15.31 -23.02
N THR A 7 -9.72 15.26 -22.04
CA THR A 7 -9.00 16.43 -21.51
C THR A 7 -7.55 16.05 -21.16
N PHE A 8 -6.74 17.02 -20.76
CA PHE A 8 -5.32 16.83 -20.47
C PHE A 8 -5.04 16.29 -19.05
N SER A 9 -5.85 16.64 -18.05
CA SER A 9 -5.56 16.34 -16.64
C SER A 9 -6.67 15.58 -15.90
N ASN A 10 -6.28 14.72 -14.95
CA ASN A 10 -7.24 14.03 -14.08
C ASN A 10 -8.08 15.00 -13.25
N LYS A 11 -7.54 16.18 -12.90
CA LYS A 11 -8.28 17.22 -12.19
C LYS A 11 -9.41 17.78 -13.05
N ALA A 12 -9.13 18.06 -14.33
CA ALA A 12 -10.14 18.50 -15.29
C ALA A 12 -11.22 17.44 -15.50
N VAL A 13 -10.86 16.14 -15.57
CA VAL A 13 -11.85 15.04 -15.61
C VAL A 13 -12.78 15.09 -14.40
N GLN A 14 -12.24 15.23 -13.19
CA GLN A 14 -13.06 15.29 -11.97
C GLN A 14 -13.94 16.54 -11.93
N GLU A 15 -13.41 17.69 -12.34
CA GLU A 15 -14.17 18.94 -12.41
C GLU A 15 -15.31 18.86 -13.42
N ILE A 16 -15.07 18.31 -14.62
CA ILE A 16 -16.11 18.03 -15.62
C ILE A 16 -17.18 17.13 -15.02
N LYS A 17 -16.82 16.03 -14.35
CA LYS A 17 -17.80 15.13 -13.71
C LYS A 17 -18.63 15.83 -12.63
N VAL A 18 -18.01 16.64 -11.77
CA VAL A 18 -18.72 17.41 -10.73
C VAL A 18 -19.70 18.40 -11.35
N ARG A 19 -19.26 19.17 -12.36
CA ARG A 19 -20.12 20.14 -13.06
C ARG A 19 -21.26 19.46 -13.81
N LEU A 20 -21.00 18.35 -14.49
CA LEU A 20 -22.04 17.57 -15.17
C LEU A 20 -23.08 17.04 -14.18
N ARG A 21 -22.67 16.52 -13.01
CA ARG A 21 -23.61 16.07 -11.97
C ARG A 21 -24.48 17.20 -11.44
N GLN A 22 -23.97 18.43 -11.33
CA GLN A 22 -24.75 19.58 -10.89
C GLN A 22 -25.85 19.95 -11.89
N VAL A 23 -25.61 19.77 -13.19
CA VAL A 23 -26.54 20.16 -14.26
C VAL A 23 -27.48 19.01 -14.65
N LEU A 24 -26.97 17.77 -14.70
CA LEU A 24 -27.64 16.60 -15.27
C LEU A 24 -27.99 15.53 -14.22
N ALA A 25 -27.64 15.74 -12.94
CA ALA A 25 -27.83 14.78 -11.86
C ALA A 25 -27.28 13.37 -12.22
N GLU A 26 -28.11 12.33 -12.16
CA GLU A 26 -27.71 10.94 -12.40
C GLU A 26 -27.33 10.66 -13.86
N GLU A 27 -27.86 11.43 -14.82
CA GLU A 27 -27.55 11.27 -16.24
C GLU A 27 -26.08 11.61 -16.56
N ALA A 28 -25.40 12.34 -15.68
CA ALA A 28 -23.98 12.67 -15.81
C ALA A 28 -23.07 11.44 -15.87
N GLU A 29 -23.44 10.34 -15.21
CA GLU A 29 -22.65 9.09 -15.22
C GLU A 29 -22.60 8.43 -16.60
N LYS A 30 -23.53 8.79 -17.49
CA LYS A 30 -23.54 8.28 -18.87
C LYS A 30 -22.51 8.98 -19.76
N VAL A 31 -21.90 10.08 -19.32
CA VAL A 31 -20.85 10.78 -20.07
C VAL A 31 -19.48 10.18 -19.72
N ARG A 32 -18.79 9.68 -20.74
CA ARG A 32 -17.48 9.05 -20.60
C ARG A 32 -16.39 10.11 -20.60
N ALA A 33 -16.01 10.61 -19.43
CA ALA A 33 -14.94 11.61 -19.29
C ALA A 33 -13.60 10.98 -18.89
N PHE A 34 -12.54 11.25 -19.68
CA PHE A 34 -11.19 10.69 -19.49
C PHE A 34 -10.08 11.70 -19.83
N THR A 35 -8.86 11.42 -19.37
CA THR A 35 -7.68 11.92 -20.09
C THR A 35 -7.39 11.04 -21.30
N PHE A 36 -6.62 11.53 -22.27
CA PHE A 36 -6.18 10.70 -23.41
C PHE A 36 -5.53 9.39 -22.96
N HIS A 37 -4.61 9.46 -21.99
CA HIS A 37 -3.93 8.27 -21.46
C HIS A 37 -4.88 7.31 -20.74
N SER A 38 -5.82 7.83 -19.93
CA SER A 38 -6.80 6.99 -19.24
C SER A 38 -7.75 6.30 -20.24
N PHE A 39 -8.15 6.99 -21.30
CA PHE A 39 -8.95 6.41 -22.38
C PHE A 39 -8.16 5.32 -23.13
N CYS A 40 -6.93 5.61 -23.55
CA CYS A 40 -6.07 4.62 -24.22
C CYS A 40 -5.83 3.38 -23.34
N LEU A 41 -5.60 3.59 -22.04
CA LEU A 41 -5.49 2.50 -21.09
C LEU A 41 -6.77 1.67 -21.00
N GLU A 42 -7.96 2.30 -20.95
CA GLU A 42 -9.25 1.60 -20.98
C GLU A 42 -9.40 0.73 -22.24
N VAL A 43 -9.07 1.29 -23.41
CA VAL A 43 -9.12 0.60 -24.70
C VAL A 43 -8.18 -0.62 -24.71
N LEU A 44 -6.92 -0.41 -24.36
CA LEU A 44 -5.89 -1.46 -24.36
C LEU A 44 -6.17 -2.53 -23.31
N ARG A 45 -6.79 -2.20 -22.18
CA ARG A 45 -7.22 -3.18 -21.18
C ARG A 45 -8.34 -4.08 -21.68
N ARG A 46 -9.20 -3.57 -22.58
CA ARG A 46 -10.27 -4.34 -23.20
C ARG A 46 -9.77 -5.25 -24.33
N TYR A 47 -8.73 -4.83 -25.05
CA TYR A 47 -8.17 -5.57 -26.20
C TYR A 47 -6.65 -5.74 -26.15
N PRO A 48 -6.07 -6.30 -25.06
CA PRO A 48 -4.62 -6.33 -24.87
C PRO A 48 -3.93 -7.18 -25.94
N GLU A 49 -4.44 -8.39 -26.22
CA GLU A 49 -3.82 -9.32 -27.17
C GLU A 49 -3.83 -8.79 -28.60
N LYS A 50 -4.95 -8.17 -29.05
CA LYS A 50 -5.04 -7.52 -30.36
C LYS A 50 -4.11 -6.31 -30.48
N ALA A 51 -3.76 -5.68 -29.37
CA ALA A 51 -2.77 -4.61 -29.34
C ALA A 51 -1.31 -5.12 -29.23
N GLY A 52 -1.08 -6.43 -29.24
CA GLY A 52 0.25 -7.01 -29.03
C GLY A 52 0.75 -6.85 -27.59
N LEU A 53 -0.16 -6.77 -26.61
CA LEU A 53 0.16 -6.60 -25.20
C LEU A 53 -0.27 -7.81 -24.39
N HIS A 54 0.47 -8.07 -23.31
CA HIS A 54 0.08 -9.10 -22.35
C HIS A 54 -1.22 -8.71 -21.62
N LYS A 55 -2.14 -9.66 -21.40
CA LYS A 55 -3.45 -9.45 -20.73
C LYS A 55 -3.38 -8.64 -19.42
N HIS A 56 -2.33 -8.87 -18.65
CA HIS A 56 -2.05 -8.20 -17.39
C HIS A 56 -0.85 -7.25 -17.46
N PHE A 57 -0.65 -6.56 -18.59
CA PHE A 57 0.43 -5.57 -18.71
C PHE A 57 0.33 -4.50 -17.61
N SER A 58 1.41 -3.81 -17.32
CA SER A 58 1.43 -2.71 -16.36
C SER A 58 1.98 -1.44 -16.98
N VAL A 59 1.69 -0.30 -16.37
CA VAL A 59 2.18 0.99 -16.85
C VAL A 59 3.46 1.31 -16.09
N CYS A 60 4.58 1.54 -16.80
CA CYS A 60 5.81 1.98 -16.15
C CYS A 60 5.86 3.51 -16.06
N ASP A 61 6.22 4.02 -14.88
CA ASP A 61 6.32 5.45 -14.63
C ASP A 61 7.67 6.03 -15.10
N GLU A 62 7.78 7.36 -15.05
CA GLU A 62 9.00 8.05 -15.49
C GLU A 62 10.22 7.68 -14.63
N ALA A 63 10.03 7.36 -13.35
CA ALA A 63 11.13 6.98 -12.46
C ALA A 63 11.72 5.62 -12.86
N TYR A 64 10.86 4.64 -13.16
CA TYR A 64 11.26 3.34 -13.69
C TYR A 64 11.99 3.49 -15.03
N GLN A 65 11.43 4.29 -15.95
CA GLN A 65 12.05 4.55 -17.26
C GLN A 65 13.44 5.16 -17.12
N LYS A 66 13.63 6.15 -16.23
CA LYS A 66 14.95 6.75 -15.97
C LYS A 66 15.94 5.72 -15.45
N ARG A 67 15.52 4.84 -14.54
CA ARG A 67 16.37 3.78 -13.97
C ARG A 67 16.77 2.76 -15.04
N LEU A 68 15.81 2.29 -15.83
CA LEU A 68 16.06 1.37 -16.94
C LEU A 68 17.04 1.97 -17.96
N VAL A 69 16.77 3.19 -18.44
CA VAL A 69 17.64 3.87 -19.41
C VAL A 69 19.03 4.09 -18.83
N LEU A 70 19.15 4.44 -17.54
CA LEU A 70 20.45 4.56 -16.89
C LEU A 70 21.24 3.24 -16.91
N GLU A 71 20.60 2.11 -16.58
CA GLU A 71 21.26 0.80 -16.63
C GLU A 71 21.68 0.42 -18.06
N LEU A 72 20.82 0.65 -19.05
CA LEU A 72 21.15 0.38 -20.47
C LEU A 72 22.29 1.27 -20.99
N ILE A 73 22.42 2.50 -20.48
CA ILE A 73 23.52 3.41 -20.80
C ILE A 73 24.82 2.95 -20.13
N LYS A 74 24.79 2.52 -18.86
CA LYS A 74 25.98 2.08 -18.11
C LYS A 74 26.71 0.92 -18.80
N CYS A 75 25.98 0.04 -19.49
CA CYS A 75 26.57 -1.04 -20.29
C CYS A 75 27.45 -0.52 -21.45
N ARG A 76 27.28 0.74 -21.87
CA ARG A 76 27.91 1.32 -23.06
C ARG A 76 28.80 2.53 -22.74
N VAL A 77 28.53 3.24 -21.65
CA VAL A 77 29.19 4.50 -21.28
C VAL A 77 29.73 4.39 -19.86
N ARG A 78 31.06 4.47 -19.71
CA ARG A 78 31.72 4.42 -18.39
C ARG A 78 31.71 5.76 -17.64
N HIS A 79 31.74 6.88 -18.35
CA HIS A 79 31.89 8.21 -17.75
C HIS A 79 30.56 8.98 -17.78
N ASN A 80 30.10 9.44 -16.61
CA ASN A 80 28.91 10.26 -16.41
C ASN A 80 27.65 9.80 -17.18
N PRO A 81 27.27 8.50 -17.12
CA PRO A 81 26.12 7.97 -17.85
C PRO A 81 24.80 8.70 -17.51
N GLU A 82 24.64 9.17 -16.28
CA GLU A 82 23.46 9.88 -15.78
C GLU A 82 23.14 11.16 -16.57
N ARG A 83 24.16 11.84 -17.13
CA ARG A 83 23.97 13.08 -17.90
C ARG A 83 23.26 12.85 -19.24
N LYS A 84 23.27 11.60 -19.76
CA LYS A 84 22.67 11.26 -21.06
C LYS A 84 21.20 10.82 -20.97
N VAL A 85 20.73 10.42 -19.78
CA VAL A 85 19.39 9.82 -19.59
C VAL A 85 18.28 10.72 -20.13
N ALA A 86 18.28 12.00 -19.76
CA ALA A 86 17.24 12.95 -20.18
C ALA A 86 17.19 13.12 -21.71
N GLY A 87 18.35 13.20 -22.36
CA GLY A 87 18.44 13.33 -23.82
C GLY A 87 17.95 12.07 -24.55
N VAL A 88 18.24 10.89 -24.02
CA VAL A 88 17.78 9.61 -24.58
C VAL A 88 16.25 9.47 -24.45
N LEU A 89 15.69 9.74 -23.28
CA LEU A 89 14.23 9.70 -23.07
C LEU A 89 13.50 10.73 -23.95
N LEU A 90 14.06 11.92 -24.12
CA LEU A 90 13.52 12.93 -25.03
C LEU A 90 13.55 12.44 -26.49
N ALA A 91 14.63 11.76 -26.91
CA ALA A 91 14.71 11.15 -28.23
C ALA A 91 13.64 10.06 -28.42
N PHE A 92 13.40 9.22 -27.41
CA PHE A 92 12.35 8.21 -27.45
C PHE A 92 10.97 8.85 -27.61
N SER A 93 10.67 9.87 -26.80
CA SER A 93 9.39 10.57 -26.88
C SER A 93 9.16 11.21 -28.26
N ASN A 94 10.17 11.91 -28.79
CA ASN A 94 10.10 12.50 -30.12
C ASN A 94 9.97 11.45 -31.24
N HIS A 95 10.63 10.30 -31.11
CA HIS A 95 10.49 9.21 -32.05
C HIS A 95 9.07 8.62 -32.05
N VAL A 96 8.54 8.34 -30.85
CA VAL A 96 7.21 7.73 -30.70
C VAL A 96 6.10 8.70 -31.10
N LEU A 97 6.11 9.93 -30.58
CA LEU A 97 4.99 10.87 -30.72
C LEU A 97 5.05 11.75 -31.97
N LYS A 98 6.24 11.95 -32.55
CA LYS A 98 6.48 12.89 -33.66
C LYS A 98 7.16 12.26 -34.87
N ASP A 99 7.29 10.93 -34.89
CA ASP A 99 7.95 10.16 -35.96
C ASP A 99 9.35 10.68 -36.35
N LYS A 100 10.10 11.20 -35.36
CA LYS A 100 11.47 11.70 -35.59
C LYS A 100 12.46 10.52 -35.62
N PRO A 101 13.47 10.54 -36.50
CA PRO A 101 14.48 9.49 -36.52
C PRO A 101 15.29 9.50 -35.21
N LEU A 102 15.57 8.30 -34.68
CA LEU A 102 16.41 8.16 -33.50
C LEU A 102 17.89 8.36 -33.86
N PRO A 103 18.65 9.15 -33.06
CA PRO A 103 20.10 9.15 -33.16
C PRO A 103 20.67 7.75 -32.95
N THR A 104 21.76 7.38 -33.63
CA THR A 104 22.35 6.02 -33.59
C THR A 104 22.54 5.49 -32.16
N PHE A 105 23.07 6.32 -31.25
CA PHE A 105 23.25 5.94 -29.85
C PHE A 105 21.91 5.65 -29.14
N SER A 106 20.88 6.46 -29.37
CA SER A 106 19.56 6.26 -28.79
C SER A 106 18.84 5.06 -29.43
N SER A 107 19.04 4.78 -30.71
CA SER A 107 18.41 3.63 -31.41
C SER A 107 18.78 2.30 -30.75
N LEU A 108 20.07 2.08 -30.47
CA LEU A 108 20.55 0.88 -29.79
C LEU A 108 19.96 0.71 -28.38
N ILE A 109 19.75 1.81 -27.66
CA ILE A 109 19.14 1.78 -26.32
C ILE A 109 17.64 1.56 -26.42
N TYR A 110 16.99 2.09 -27.47
CA TYR A 110 15.55 1.97 -27.67
C TYR A 110 15.12 0.53 -27.93
N GLU A 111 15.88 -0.23 -28.71
CA GLU A 111 15.63 -1.66 -28.95
C GLU A 111 15.69 -2.46 -27.64
N ASP A 112 16.76 -2.29 -26.85
CA ASP A 112 16.88 -2.93 -25.53
C ASP A 112 15.78 -2.48 -24.57
N TYR A 113 15.40 -1.20 -24.62
CA TYR A 113 14.33 -0.63 -23.81
C TYR A 113 12.99 -1.30 -24.11
N LEU A 114 12.62 -1.43 -25.39
CA LEU A 114 11.39 -2.10 -25.80
C LEU A 114 11.40 -3.59 -25.43
N ALA A 115 12.52 -4.28 -25.65
CA ALA A 115 12.67 -5.69 -25.27
C ALA A 115 12.53 -5.88 -23.75
N HIS A 116 13.07 -4.96 -22.95
CA HIS A 116 12.90 -4.97 -21.49
C HIS A 116 11.45 -4.74 -21.08
N LEU A 117 10.78 -3.74 -21.66
CA LEU A 117 9.37 -3.50 -21.37
C LEU A 117 8.50 -4.71 -21.73
N GLU A 118 8.70 -5.31 -22.91
CA GLU A 118 7.96 -6.50 -23.34
C GLU A 118 8.17 -7.68 -22.38
N LYS A 119 9.44 -7.99 -22.05
CA LYS A 119 9.81 -9.05 -21.10
C LYS A 119 9.11 -8.90 -19.75
N HIS A 120 9.03 -7.68 -19.24
CA HIS A 120 8.43 -7.35 -17.94
C HIS A 120 6.95 -6.93 -18.04
N LYS A 121 6.34 -7.12 -19.23
CA LYS A 121 4.93 -6.87 -19.51
C LYS A 121 4.54 -5.42 -19.18
N PHE A 122 5.41 -4.48 -19.52
CA PHE A 122 5.23 -3.06 -19.32
C PHE A 122 4.88 -2.33 -20.60
N VAL A 123 4.19 -1.20 -20.43
CA VAL A 123 3.93 -0.20 -21.47
C VAL A 123 4.15 1.16 -20.82
N ASP A 124 4.92 2.04 -21.46
CA ASP A 124 5.06 3.42 -21.01
C ASP A 124 3.89 4.30 -21.50
N PHE A 125 3.82 5.54 -21.01
CA PHE A 125 2.74 6.47 -21.38
C PHE A 125 2.68 6.78 -22.88
N ASN A 126 3.82 6.92 -23.56
CA ASN A 126 3.85 7.21 -25.00
C ASN A 126 3.41 5.99 -25.82
N LEU A 127 3.82 4.79 -25.39
CA LEU A 127 3.42 3.53 -26.00
C LEU A 127 1.93 3.24 -25.80
N LEU A 128 1.28 3.70 -24.72
CA LEU A 128 -0.18 3.60 -24.60
C LEU A 128 -0.89 4.30 -25.77
N LEU A 129 -0.43 5.50 -26.13
CA LEU A 129 -0.98 6.27 -27.25
C LEU A 129 -0.70 5.54 -28.57
N LYS A 130 0.58 5.21 -28.83
CA LYS A 130 1.00 4.54 -30.06
C LYS A 130 0.28 3.20 -30.28
N LYS A 131 0.19 2.35 -29.25
CA LYS A 131 -0.48 1.05 -29.32
C LYS A 131 -1.99 1.18 -29.55
N THR A 132 -2.62 2.22 -29.02
CA THR A 132 -4.05 2.49 -29.28
C THR A 132 -4.27 2.93 -30.72
N LEU A 133 -3.41 3.79 -31.26
CA LEU A 133 -3.46 4.19 -32.66
C LEU A 133 -3.24 3.00 -33.60
N GLU A 134 -2.24 2.15 -33.32
CA GLU A 134 -1.99 0.89 -34.06
C GLU A 134 -3.21 -0.04 -34.01
N LEU A 135 -3.80 -0.23 -32.83
CA LEU A 135 -4.99 -1.07 -32.65
C LEU A 135 -6.16 -0.57 -33.51
N PHE A 136 -6.49 0.72 -33.43
CA PHE A 136 -7.59 1.28 -34.22
C PHE A 136 -7.33 1.29 -35.72
N SER A 137 -6.07 1.43 -36.14
CA SER A 137 -5.70 1.41 -37.55
C SER A 137 -5.76 0.00 -38.15
N ASN A 138 -5.42 -1.02 -37.36
CA ASN A 138 -5.34 -2.41 -37.81
C ASN A 138 -6.62 -3.22 -37.57
N HIS A 139 -7.52 -2.74 -36.70
CA HIS A 139 -8.75 -3.43 -36.32
C HIS A 139 -9.97 -2.50 -36.43
N GLU A 140 -10.46 -2.33 -37.66
CA GLU A 140 -11.63 -1.50 -37.95
C GLU A 140 -12.89 -1.97 -37.19
N ASP A 141 -13.03 -3.28 -36.96
CA ASP A 141 -14.12 -3.87 -36.15
C ASP A 141 -14.17 -3.31 -34.73
N ILE A 142 -13.00 -3.05 -34.12
CA ILE A 142 -12.90 -2.45 -32.78
C ILE A 142 -13.17 -0.95 -32.86
N LEU A 143 -12.57 -0.27 -33.83
CA LEU A 143 -12.77 1.17 -34.02
C LEU A 143 -14.25 1.50 -34.22
N GLU A 144 -14.98 0.71 -35.01
CA GLU A 144 -16.43 0.88 -35.23
C GLU A 144 -17.25 0.71 -33.95
N GLN A 145 -16.85 -0.19 -33.03
CA GLN A 145 -17.50 -0.28 -31.72
C GLN A 145 -17.30 1.00 -30.90
N TYR A 146 -16.10 1.57 -30.90
CA TYR A 146 -15.84 2.82 -30.17
C TYR A 146 -16.53 4.02 -30.83
N ARG A 147 -16.61 4.07 -32.16
CA ARG A 147 -17.43 5.05 -32.90
C ARG A 147 -18.90 4.94 -32.51
N PHE A 148 -19.45 3.73 -32.43
CA PHE A 148 -20.83 3.50 -32.01
C PHE A 148 -21.10 3.92 -30.56
N LEU A 149 -20.16 3.64 -29.65
CA LEU A 149 -20.27 4.04 -28.24
C LEU A 149 -20.09 5.55 -28.03
N ASN A 150 -19.36 6.21 -28.92
CA ASN A 150 -18.94 7.60 -28.80
C ASN A 150 -19.43 8.43 -29.99
N GLN A 151 -20.74 8.52 -30.16
CA GLN A 151 -21.36 9.30 -31.23
C GLN A 151 -21.09 10.80 -31.15
N SER A 152 -20.63 11.31 -30.00
CA SER A 152 -20.11 12.68 -29.85
C SER A 152 -18.76 12.63 -29.13
N VAL A 153 -17.74 13.24 -29.72
CA VAL A 153 -16.40 13.36 -29.12
C VAL A 153 -16.15 14.82 -28.75
N LEU A 154 -15.92 15.09 -27.47
CA LEU A 154 -15.58 16.41 -26.95
C LEU A 154 -14.12 16.41 -26.55
N VAL A 155 -13.34 17.39 -26.99
CA VAL A 155 -11.92 17.52 -26.61
C VAL A 155 -11.65 18.91 -26.06
N ASP A 156 -11.12 18.95 -24.84
CA ASP A 156 -10.70 20.16 -24.13
C ASP A 156 -9.17 20.30 -24.15
N GLU A 157 -8.67 21.53 -24.01
CA GLU A 157 -7.23 21.88 -24.06
C GLU A 157 -6.52 21.35 -25.33
N PHE A 158 -7.18 21.45 -26.49
CA PHE A 158 -6.73 20.76 -27.70
C PHE A 158 -5.43 21.30 -28.28
N GLN A 159 -5.05 22.55 -27.98
CA GLN A 159 -3.75 23.11 -28.34
C GLN A 159 -2.57 22.29 -27.78
N ASP A 160 -2.79 21.56 -26.68
CA ASP A 160 -1.77 20.80 -25.99
C ASP A 160 -1.70 19.33 -26.45
N THR A 161 -2.47 18.97 -27.48
CA THR A 161 -2.46 17.62 -28.04
C THR A 161 -1.19 17.34 -28.85
N ASP A 162 -0.64 16.14 -28.70
CA ASP A 162 0.39 15.62 -29.60
C ASP A 162 -0.22 15.02 -30.89
N PRO A 163 0.57 14.77 -31.94
CA PRO A 163 0.06 14.24 -33.21
C PRO A 163 -0.68 12.90 -33.08
N ILE A 164 -0.28 12.01 -32.15
CA ILE A 164 -0.94 10.71 -31.95
C ILE A 164 -2.28 10.90 -31.25
N GLN A 165 -2.35 11.77 -30.24
CA GLN A 165 -3.62 12.11 -29.58
C GLN A 165 -4.64 12.65 -30.58
N TYR A 166 -4.21 13.58 -31.45
CA TYR A 166 -5.06 14.07 -32.52
C TYR A 166 -5.48 12.96 -33.47
N ALA A 167 -4.55 12.11 -33.93
CA ALA A 167 -4.87 10.99 -34.82
C ALA A 167 -5.91 10.04 -34.22
N ILE A 168 -5.84 9.75 -32.92
CA ILE A 168 -6.83 8.92 -32.21
C ILE A 168 -8.20 9.62 -32.19
N ALA A 169 -8.27 10.90 -31.80
CA ALA A 169 -9.51 11.66 -31.78
C ALA A 169 -10.15 11.76 -33.18
N ARG A 170 -9.31 11.98 -34.20
CA ARG A 170 -9.69 11.98 -35.60
C ARG A 170 -10.26 10.64 -36.03
N LEU A 171 -9.59 9.51 -35.78
CA LEU A 171 -10.11 8.19 -36.12
C LEU A 171 -11.46 7.91 -35.47
N LEU A 172 -11.64 8.30 -34.21
CA LEU A 172 -12.91 8.13 -33.50
C LEU A 172 -14.03 8.94 -34.14
N ALA A 173 -13.78 10.18 -34.60
CA ALA A 173 -14.85 11.06 -35.04
C ALA A 173 -15.04 11.17 -36.55
N LEU A 174 -14.03 10.91 -37.37
CA LEU A 174 -14.00 11.28 -38.80
C LEU A 174 -15.21 10.74 -39.60
N LYS A 175 -15.69 9.54 -39.25
CA LYS A 175 -16.81 8.88 -39.95
C LYS A 175 -18.16 9.56 -39.68
N HIS A 176 -18.43 9.95 -38.44
CA HIS A 176 -19.71 10.59 -38.06
C HIS A 176 -19.62 12.12 -37.94
N ARG A 177 -18.41 12.69 -37.97
CA ARG A 177 -18.09 14.13 -37.90
C ARG A 177 -18.62 14.90 -36.69
N ASN A 178 -19.18 14.19 -35.71
CA ASN A 178 -19.62 14.77 -34.44
C ASN A 178 -18.45 14.87 -33.45
N ILE A 179 -17.59 15.85 -33.68
CA ILE A 179 -16.51 16.23 -32.77
C ILE A 179 -16.63 17.70 -32.44
N PHE A 180 -16.40 18.04 -31.18
CA PHE A 180 -16.38 19.40 -30.69
C PHE A 180 -15.09 19.62 -29.92
N VAL A 181 -14.30 20.59 -30.36
CA VAL A 181 -12.97 20.87 -29.84
C VAL A 181 -12.95 22.27 -29.24
N VAL A 182 -12.37 22.40 -28.06
CA VAL A 182 -12.04 23.68 -27.42
C VAL A 182 -10.53 23.82 -27.41
N ALA A 183 -10.02 24.95 -27.92
CA ALA A 183 -8.60 25.21 -28.02
C ALA A 183 -8.29 26.70 -27.82
N ASP A 184 -7.10 26.99 -27.31
CA ASP A 184 -6.52 28.33 -27.28
C ASP A 184 -5.03 28.24 -27.70
N ASP A 185 -4.73 28.66 -28.92
CA ASP A 185 -3.37 28.65 -29.50
C ASP A 185 -2.35 29.50 -28.72
N ASP A 186 -2.78 30.60 -28.10
CA ASP A 186 -1.93 31.45 -27.25
C ASP A 186 -1.58 30.74 -25.91
N GLN A 187 -2.27 29.66 -25.55
CA GLN A 187 -2.04 28.89 -24.32
C GLN A 187 -1.23 27.59 -24.54
N SER A 188 -0.69 27.35 -25.73
CA SER A 188 0.15 26.18 -25.99
C SER A 188 1.52 26.26 -25.27
N ILE A 189 1.60 25.69 -24.06
CA ILE A 189 2.81 25.68 -23.22
C ILE A 189 3.49 24.30 -23.12
N TYR A 190 2.92 23.26 -23.72
CA TYR A 190 3.43 21.89 -23.66
C TYR A 190 4.18 21.41 -24.91
N ALA A 191 4.69 22.32 -25.77
CA ALA A 191 5.43 21.97 -26.98
C ALA A 191 6.64 21.03 -26.71
N TRP A 192 7.31 21.23 -25.57
CA TRP A 192 8.43 20.40 -25.09
C TRP A 192 8.01 18.98 -24.69
N ARG A 193 6.72 18.73 -24.40
CA ARG A 193 6.16 17.40 -24.11
C ARG A 193 5.64 16.67 -25.34
N GLY A 194 5.38 17.37 -26.44
CA GLY A 194 4.73 16.73 -27.58
C GLY A 194 3.74 17.62 -28.32
N ALA A 195 3.15 18.59 -27.61
CA ALA A 195 2.07 19.42 -28.14
C ALA A 195 2.43 20.07 -29.47
N HIS A 196 1.46 20.10 -30.38
CA HIS A 196 1.65 20.59 -31.73
C HIS A 196 0.46 21.47 -32.14
N PRO A 197 0.53 22.81 -31.98
CA PRO A 197 -0.59 23.73 -32.28
C PRO A 197 -1.14 23.64 -33.70
N GLU A 198 -0.34 23.16 -34.67
CA GLU A 198 -0.81 22.84 -36.03
C GLU A 198 -1.97 21.85 -36.04
N ASN A 199 -2.15 21.05 -34.98
CA ASN A 199 -3.30 20.16 -34.83
C ASN A 199 -4.62 20.94 -34.93
N ILE A 200 -4.67 22.20 -34.48
CA ILE A 200 -5.85 23.07 -34.63
C ILE A 200 -6.13 23.33 -36.12
N ARG A 201 -5.09 23.73 -36.87
CA ARG A 201 -5.19 23.98 -38.32
C ARG A 201 -5.55 22.70 -39.07
N GLN A 202 -4.94 21.58 -38.73
CA GLN A 202 -5.21 20.26 -39.32
C GLN A 202 -6.64 19.78 -39.00
N TYR A 203 -7.12 19.99 -37.78
CA TYR A 203 -8.51 19.72 -37.39
C TYR A 203 -9.50 20.49 -38.25
N MET A 204 -9.27 21.80 -38.44
CA MET A 204 -10.14 22.62 -39.28
C MET A 204 -10.18 22.09 -40.73
N GLN A 205 -9.05 21.65 -41.26
CA GLN A 205 -8.97 21.05 -42.60
C GLN A 205 -9.69 19.69 -42.67
N ASP A 206 -9.34 18.75 -41.78
CA ASP A 206 -9.88 17.38 -41.78
C ASP A 206 -11.41 17.34 -41.61
N PHE A 207 -11.97 18.26 -40.81
CA PHE A 207 -13.41 18.34 -40.54
C PHE A 207 -14.13 19.43 -41.35
N ASN A 208 -13.44 20.13 -42.26
CA ASN A 208 -13.98 21.21 -43.11
C ASN A 208 -14.65 22.33 -42.29
N ILE A 209 -13.97 22.79 -41.24
CA ILE A 209 -14.45 23.88 -40.38
C ILE A 209 -14.06 25.22 -41.01
N GLU A 210 -14.99 25.81 -41.76
CA GLU A 210 -14.76 27.12 -42.39
C GLU A 210 -14.95 28.30 -41.42
N LYS A 211 -15.83 28.15 -40.42
CA LYS A 211 -16.20 29.21 -39.47
C LYS A 211 -16.17 28.67 -38.04
N PRO A 212 -15.02 28.72 -37.35
CA PRO A 212 -14.97 28.35 -35.94
C PRO A 212 -15.78 29.34 -35.10
N ILE A 213 -16.28 28.87 -33.95
CA ILE A 213 -16.89 29.74 -32.94
C ILE A 213 -15.76 30.36 -32.13
N ILE A 214 -15.61 31.68 -32.22
CA ILE A 214 -14.64 32.44 -31.44
C ILE A 214 -15.33 33.00 -30.20
N LEU A 215 -14.75 32.77 -29.03
CA LEU A 215 -15.22 33.34 -27.77
C LEU A 215 -14.36 34.55 -27.41
N GLU A 216 -14.88 35.74 -27.69
CA GLU A 216 -14.16 37.01 -27.52
C GLU A 216 -14.30 37.60 -26.11
N GLU A 217 -15.28 37.16 -25.32
CA GLU A 217 -15.55 37.73 -24.00
C GLU A 217 -14.79 37.00 -22.88
N ASN A 218 -13.92 37.73 -22.17
CA ASN A 218 -13.22 37.24 -20.99
C ASN A 218 -13.98 37.57 -19.70
N TYR A 219 -14.48 36.51 -19.05
CA TYR A 219 -15.22 36.59 -17.79
C TYR A 219 -14.34 36.45 -16.53
N ARG A 220 -13.03 36.23 -16.67
CA ARG A 220 -12.11 35.88 -15.56
C ARG A 220 -11.35 37.10 -15.04
N CYS A 221 -10.66 37.80 -15.93
CA CYS A 221 -9.69 38.85 -15.63
C CYS A 221 -10.28 40.23 -15.91
N SER A 222 -9.76 41.27 -15.25
CA SER A 222 -10.11 42.66 -15.58
C SER A 222 -9.44 43.11 -16.88
N ARG A 223 -9.97 44.18 -17.49
CA ARG A 223 -9.40 44.81 -18.68
C ARG A 223 -7.88 45.02 -18.58
N LEU A 224 -7.38 45.63 -17.50
CA LEU A 224 -5.94 45.91 -17.36
C LEU A 224 -5.06 44.65 -17.38
N ILE A 225 -5.54 43.52 -16.81
CA ILE A 225 -4.82 42.24 -16.86
C ILE A 225 -4.87 41.66 -18.28
N MET A 226 -6.03 41.74 -18.94
CA MET A 226 -6.22 41.23 -20.30
C MET A 226 -5.38 41.99 -21.32
N ASP A 227 -5.37 43.33 -21.26
CA ASP A 227 -4.58 44.19 -22.15
C ASP A 227 -3.08 43.88 -22.03
N ALA A 228 -2.59 43.69 -20.79
CA ALA A 228 -1.21 43.31 -20.53
C ALA A 228 -0.88 41.92 -21.10
N ALA A 229 -1.77 40.94 -20.94
CA ALA A 229 -1.60 39.60 -21.50
C ALA A 229 -1.57 39.63 -23.04
N GLN A 230 -2.50 40.37 -23.69
CA GLN A 230 -2.54 40.50 -25.14
C GLN A 230 -1.29 41.15 -25.71
N THR A 231 -0.77 42.19 -25.04
CA THR A 231 0.48 42.84 -25.47
C THR A 231 1.65 41.85 -25.48
N LEU A 232 1.69 40.90 -24.54
CA LEU A 232 2.73 39.88 -24.48
C LEU A 232 2.63 38.83 -25.60
N VAL A 233 1.42 38.54 -26.09
CA VAL A 233 1.18 37.51 -27.11
C VAL A 233 0.96 38.06 -28.52
N GLN A 234 1.04 39.38 -28.73
CA GLN A 234 0.82 39.99 -30.06
C GLN A 234 1.79 39.54 -31.16
N SER A 235 2.96 39.01 -30.81
CA SER A 235 4.01 38.61 -31.76
C SER A 235 4.11 37.10 -32.00
N THR A 236 3.15 36.31 -31.52
CA THR A 236 3.13 34.85 -31.71
C THR A 236 2.50 34.46 -33.05
N ASP A 237 2.89 33.29 -33.59
CA ASP A 237 2.21 32.69 -34.74
C ASP A 237 0.85 32.16 -34.31
N ARG A 238 -0.23 32.83 -34.74
CA ARG A 238 -1.61 32.52 -34.36
C ARG A 238 -2.35 31.73 -35.42
N VAL A 239 -3.41 31.06 -34.99
CA VAL A 239 -4.35 30.39 -35.90
C VAL A 239 -5.36 31.42 -36.43
N HIS A 240 -5.62 31.39 -37.74
CA HIS A 240 -6.64 32.23 -38.37
C HIS A 240 -8.02 31.57 -38.34
N PRO A 241 -9.12 32.34 -38.20
CA PRO A 241 -9.17 33.79 -37.93
C PRO A 241 -8.62 34.15 -36.54
N GLU A 242 -7.94 35.30 -36.46
CA GLU A 242 -7.42 35.79 -35.17
C GLU A 242 -8.57 36.20 -34.25
N LYS A 243 -8.34 36.05 -32.94
CA LYS A 243 -9.28 36.40 -31.88
C LYS A 243 -8.91 37.73 -31.24
N GLU A 244 -9.90 38.58 -31.00
CA GLU A 244 -9.76 39.74 -30.13
C GLU A 244 -10.52 39.47 -28.83
N ILE A 245 -9.80 39.46 -27.70
CA ILE A 245 -10.41 39.12 -26.40
C ILE A 245 -10.71 40.42 -25.62
N HIS A 246 -11.96 40.64 -25.26
CA HIS A 246 -12.41 41.78 -24.47
C HIS A 246 -12.88 41.34 -23.08
N SER A 247 -12.41 42.00 -22.04
CA SER A 247 -12.88 41.72 -20.67
C SER A 247 -14.23 42.36 -20.41
N VAL A 248 -15.17 41.59 -19.86
CA VAL A 248 -16.46 42.11 -19.35
C VAL A 248 -16.32 42.73 -17.95
N ARG A 249 -15.17 42.56 -17.29
CA ARG A 249 -14.91 43.07 -15.94
C ARG A 249 -14.08 44.34 -16.02
N ASP A 250 -14.63 45.43 -15.52
CA ASP A 250 -13.86 46.66 -15.32
C ASP A 250 -13.41 46.79 -13.86
N ASN A 251 -12.11 46.78 -13.65
CA ASN A 251 -11.48 47.06 -12.36
C ASN A 251 -10.20 47.84 -12.62
N GLN A 252 -10.08 49.02 -12.01
CA GLN A 252 -8.95 49.94 -12.17
C GLN A 252 -7.69 49.54 -11.37
N THR A 253 -7.69 48.38 -10.72
CA THR A 253 -6.52 47.88 -9.98
C THR A 253 -5.35 47.65 -10.93
N ARG A 254 -4.30 48.45 -10.78
CA ARG A 254 -3.08 48.36 -11.61
C ARG A 254 -2.25 47.15 -11.25
N ILE A 255 -1.67 46.53 -12.27
CA ILE A 255 -0.62 45.51 -12.14
C ILE A 255 0.61 46.17 -11.51
N LYS A 256 1.24 45.49 -10.54
CA LYS A 256 2.43 46.00 -9.84
C LYS A 256 3.57 45.02 -10.01
N ALA A 257 4.73 45.52 -10.41
CA ALA A 257 5.99 44.78 -10.44
C ALA A 257 6.89 45.25 -9.28
N PHE A 258 7.51 44.31 -8.57
CA PHE A 258 8.43 44.59 -7.48
C PHE A 258 9.76 43.88 -7.75
N PHE A 259 10.86 44.57 -7.50
CA PHE A 259 12.22 44.04 -7.67
C PHE A 259 12.90 43.95 -6.31
N PHE A 260 13.53 42.83 -6.03
CA PHE A 260 14.19 42.54 -4.76
C PHE A 260 15.67 42.23 -5.01
N ARG A 261 16.54 42.56 -4.05
CA ARG A 261 17.98 42.27 -4.18
C ARG A 261 18.28 40.81 -3.86
N THR A 262 17.44 40.17 -3.04
CA THR A 262 17.63 38.78 -2.62
C THR A 262 16.32 38.00 -2.62
N GLU A 263 16.40 36.68 -2.82
CA GLU A 263 15.23 35.78 -2.71
C GLU A 263 14.55 35.92 -1.34
N ASN A 264 15.32 36.11 -0.25
CA ASN A 264 14.77 36.27 1.09
C ASN A 264 13.93 37.54 1.27
N GLU A 265 14.30 38.63 0.59
CA GLU A 265 13.51 39.87 0.61
C GLU A 265 12.16 39.67 -0.11
N GLU A 266 12.18 39.00 -1.26
CA GLU A 266 10.98 38.64 -2.00
C GLU A 266 10.04 37.75 -1.16
N ILE A 267 10.58 36.70 -0.53
CA ILE A 267 9.82 35.80 0.35
C ILE A 267 9.16 36.57 1.49
N LYS A 268 9.92 37.45 2.18
CA LYS A 268 9.38 38.30 3.26
C LYS A 268 8.26 39.21 2.75
N TYR A 269 8.43 39.78 1.57
CA TYR A 269 7.42 40.64 0.94
C TYR A 269 6.13 39.86 0.64
N ILE A 270 6.25 38.67 0.03
CA ILE A 270 5.12 37.78 -0.28
C ILE A 270 4.35 37.45 1.01
N LEU A 271 5.03 37.02 2.07
CA LEU A 271 4.41 36.68 3.36
C LEU A 271 3.69 37.88 3.97
N LYS A 272 4.32 39.05 3.94
CA LYS A 272 3.73 40.30 4.44
C LYS A 272 2.45 40.63 3.66
N LYS A 273 2.46 40.48 2.33
CA LYS A 273 1.29 40.77 1.48
C LYS A 273 0.15 39.80 1.70
N ILE A 274 0.44 38.51 1.77
CA ILE A 274 -0.56 37.48 2.06
C ILE A 274 -1.22 37.75 3.42
N THR A 275 -0.41 38.06 4.43
CA THR A 275 -0.91 38.35 5.79
C THR A 275 -1.75 39.63 5.83
N ASP A 276 -1.32 40.67 5.11
CA ASP A 276 -2.03 41.95 4.98
C ASP A 276 -3.37 41.79 4.26
N TRP A 277 -3.42 41.05 3.15
CA TRP A 277 -4.66 40.74 2.44
C TRP A 277 -5.62 39.94 3.30
N HIS A 278 -5.12 38.94 4.03
CA HIS A 278 -5.98 38.14 4.89
C HIS A 278 -6.50 38.92 6.10
N ARG A 279 -5.61 39.56 6.87
CA ARG A 279 -6.00 40.22 8.14
C ARG A 279 -6.70 41.55 7.94
N ASN A 280 -6.26 42.36 6.99
CA ASN A 280 -6.75 43.73 6.84
C ASN A 280 -7.80 43.87 5.74
N HIS A 281 -7.82 42.96 4.76
CA HIS A 281 -8.74 43.02 3.61
C HIS A 281 -9.70 41.81 3.55
N GLY A 282 -9.63 40.89 4.51
CA GLY A 282 -10.54 39.75 4.61
C GLY A 282 -10.44 38.74 3.45
N VAL A 283 -9.34 38.74 2.70
CA VAL A 283 -9.14 37.81 1.57
C VAL A 283 -8.87 36.41 2.11
N ASP A 284 -9.63 35.43 1.65
CA ASP A 284 -9.40 34.03 2.02
C ASP A 284 -8.10 33.51 1.38
N TYR A 285 -7.34 32.68 2.10
CA TYR A 285 -6.10 32.08 1.58
C TYR A 285 -6.33 31.30 0.29
N SER A 286 -7.49 30.66 0.12
CA SER A 286 -7.88 29.92 -1.09
C SER A 286 -8.02 30.78 -2.34
N GLN A 287 -8.15 32.11 -2.18
CA GLN A 287 -8.24 33.06 -3.28
C GLN A 287 -6.87 33.61 -3.71
N ILE A 288 -5.79 33.21 -3.02
CA ILE A 288 -4.43 33.66 -3.30
C ILE A 288 -3.64 32.54 -3.96
N ALA A 289 -3.13 32.79 -5.17
CA ALA A 289 -2.25 31.87 -5.88
C ALA A 289 -0.85 32.48 -6.05
N ILE A 290 0.18 31.65 -5.91
CA ILE A 290 1.58 32.01 -6.21
C ILE A 290 2.04 31.14 -7.37
N LEU A 291 2.34 31.79 -8.49
CA LEU A 291 2.84 31.12 -9.69
C LEU A 291 4.35 31.29 -9.76
N TYR A 292 5.05 30.21 -10.09
CA TYR A 292 6.51 30.16 -10.19
C TYR A 292 6.93 29.30 -11.37
N PRO A 293 8.08 29.60 -12.01
CA PRO A 293 8.51 28.90 -13.22
C PRO A 293 9.03 27.48 -12.94
N ARG A 294 9.48 27.18 -11.71
CA ARG A 294 9.98 25.85 -11.31
C ARG A 294 9.53 25.48 -9.90
N HIS A 295 9.16 24.21 -9.69
CA HIS A 295 8.66 23.71 -8.40
C HIS A 295 9.59 23.96 -7.20
N ILE A 296 10.91 23.97 -7.43
CA ILE A 296 11.91 24.26 -6.38
C ILE A 296 11.68 25.61 -5.68
N PHE A 297 11.10 26.61 -6.36
CA PHE A 297 10.78 27.90 -5.76
C PHE A 297 9.59 27.80 -4.79
N GLY A 298 8.59 26.97 -5.10
CA GLY A 298 7.49 26.68 -4.18
C GLY A 298 7.94 25.89 -2.94
N GLU A 299 8.86 24.94 -3.11
CA GLU A 299 9.44 24.18 -1.98
C GLU A 299 10.21 25.10 -1.03
N LYS A 300 10.99 26.05 -1.55
CA LYS A 300 11.70 27.06 -0.76
C LYS A 300 10.77 27.92 0.11
N LEU A 301 9.52 28.17 -0.32
CA LEU A 301 8.53 28.95 0.44
C LEU A 301 7.92 28.16 1.62
N THR A 302 7.92 26.83 1.54
CA THR A 302 7.21 25.95 2.49
C THR A 302 7.61 26.15 3.96
N PRO A 303 8.90 26.19 4.34
CA PRO A 303 9.29 26.42 5.73
C PRO A 303 8.80 27.77 6.28
N PHE A 304 8.67 28.78 5.41
CA PHE A 304 8.23 30.10 5.81
C PHE A 304 6.71 30.17 6.02
N PHE A 305 5.91 29.50 5.19
CA PHE A 305 4.47 29.40 5.43
C PHE A 305 4.17 28.62 6.71
N LEU A 306 4.88 27.51 6.96
CA LEU A 306 4.76 26.76 8.22
C LEU A 306 5.10 27.63 9.43
N LYS A 307 6.23 28.35 9.39
CA LYS A 307 6.63 29.27 10.46
C LYS A 307 5.62 30.41 10.65
N GLY A 308 5.05 30.91 9.55
CA GLY A 308 4.03 31.97 9.55
C GLY A 308 2.62 31.50 9.90
N LYS A 309 2.41 30.19 10.11
CA LYS A 309 1.08 29.56 10.27
C LYS A 309 0.11 29.91 9.14
N ILE A 310 0.62 30.05 7.92
CA ILE A 310 -0.18 30.32 6.72
C ILE A 310 -0.54 28.97 6.09
N PRO A 311 -1.83 28.63 5.94
CA PRO A 311 -2.23 27.42 5.23
C PRO A 311 -1.89 27.56 3.75
N PHE A 312 -1.32 26.51 3.15
CA PHE A 312 -0.92 26.51 1.75
C PHE A 312 -1.08 25.13 1.13
N GLN A 313 -1.23 25.09 -0.19
CA GLN A 313 -1.24 23.87 -1.00
C GLN A 313 -0.29 24.05 -2.18
N LEU A 314 0.63 23.10 -2.38
CA LEU A 314 1.46 23.06 -3.58
C LEU A 314 0.67 22.41 -4.72
N ALA A 315 0.76 22.97 -5.93
CA ALA A 315 0.05 22.45 -7.11
C ALA A 315 0.51 21.02 -7.49
N ALA A 316 1.82 20.76 -7.36
CA ALA A 316 2.35 19.43 -7.24
C ALA A 316 2.46 19.10 -5.76
N GLY A 317 1.36 18.65 -5.14
CA GLY A 317 1.46 17.98 -3.85
C GLY A 317 2.40 16.77 -3.99
N ARG A 318 2.98 16.29 -2.90
CA ARG A 318 3.62 14.96 -2.94
C ARG A 318 2.53 13.98 -3.37
N ASN A 319 2.67 13.34 -4.54
CA ASN A 319 1.71 12.30 -4.91
C ASN A 319 1.77 11.24 -3.81
N LEU A 320 0.63 10.62 -3.51
CA LEU A 320 0.61 9.55 -2.52
C LEU A 320 1.64 8.45 -2.90
N GLY A 321 1.85 8.20 -4.20
CA GLY A 321 2.87 7.28 -4.70
C GLY A 321 4.34 7.70 -4.42
N ASP A 322 4.60 9.00 -4.26
CA ASP A 322 5.93 9.53 -3.90
C ASP A 322 6.21 9.40 -2.39
N HIS A 323 5.19 9.09 -1.58
CA HIS A 323 5.37 8.86 -0.16
C HIS A 323 6.28 7.62 0.06
N PRO A 324 7.35 7.69 0.87
CA PRO A 324 8.33 6.60 0.99
C PRO A 324 7.73 5.23 1.30
N VAL A 325 6.72 5.20 2.18
CA VAL A 325 5.96 3.99 2.53
C VAL A 325 5.18 3.45 1.33
N MET A 326 4.43 4.31 0.64
CA MET A 326 3.63 3.90 -0.51
C MET A 326 4.52 3.41 -1.64
N LYS A 327 5.66 4.06 -1.86
CA LYS A 327 6.66 3.63 -2.83
C LYS A 327 7.16 2.22 -2.52
N ARG A 328 7.48 1.90 -1.26
CA ARG A 328 7.85 0.54 -0.85
C ARG A 328 6.74 -0.48 -1.10
N ILE A 329 5.50 -0.15 -0.74
CA ILE A 329 4.34 -1.02 -1.00
C ILE A 329 4.24 -1.32 -2.51
N LEU A 330 4.37 -0.30 -3.37
CA LEU A 330 4.34 -0.47 -4.82
C LEU A 330 5.50 -1.35 -5.33
N LEU A 331 6.72 -1.20 -4.79
CA LEU A 331 7.86 -2.05 -5.13
C LEU A 331 7.61 -3.52 -4.72
N TYR A 332 7.06 -3.77 -3.53
CA TYR A 332 6.67 -5.11 -3.09
C TYR A 332 5.59 -5.71 -3.99
N LEU A 333 4.51 -4.98 -4.26
CA LEU A 333 3.43 -5.43 -5.16
C LEU A 333 3.96 -5.73 -6.56
N HIS A 334 4.91 -4.92 -7.05
CA HIS A 334 5.56 -5.18 -8.33
C HIS A 334 6.37 -6.48 -8.30
N LEU A 335 7.19 -6.73 -7.27
CA LEU A 335 7.95 -7.98 -7.16
C LEU A 335 7.05 -9.21 -6.95
N ILE A 336 5.91 -9.06 -6.29
CA ILE A 336 4.90 -10.13 -6.15
C ILE A 336 4.31 -10.48 -7.52
N ARG A 337 4.07 -9.46 -8.36
CA ARG A 337 3.62 -9.63 -9.74
C ARG A 337 4.71 -10.24 -10.61
N ASP A 338 5.92 -9.69 -10.55
CA ASP A 338 7.08 -10.07 -11.35
C ASP A 338 8.37 -10.17 -10.50
N PRO A 339 8.68 -11.36 -9.96
CA PRO A 339 9.88 -11.59 -9.13
C PRO A 339 11.21 -11.62 -9.92
N SER A 340 11.16 -11.41 -11.24
CA SER A 340 12.32 -11.42 -12.12
C SER A 340 12.86 -10.03 -12.42
N ASP A 341 12.13 -8.97 -12.07
CA ASP A 341 12.54 -7.59 -12.31
C ASP A 341 13.66 -7.16 -11.35
N ALA A 342 14.89 -7.18 -11.87
CA ALA A 342 16.08 -6.80 -11.12
C ALA A 342 16.08 -5.33 -10.73
N LEU A 343 15.53 -4.42 -11.55
CA LEU A 343 15.54 -2.98 -11.26
C LEU A 343 14.72 -2.67 -10.01
N VAL A 344 13.56 -3.31 -9.89
CA VAL A 344 12.69 -3.15 -8.71
C VAL A 344 13.28 -3.83 -7.49
N LEU A 345 13.89 -5.02 -7.66
CA LEU A 345 14.56 -5.70 -6.55
C LEU A 345 15.71 -4.85 -5.99
N GLU A 346 16.52 -4.27 -6.86
CA GLU A 346 17.60 -3.37 -6.45
C GLU A 346 17.07 -2.12 -5.73
N GLU A 347 16.00 -1.50 -6.22
CA GLU A 347 15.39 -0.35 -5.56
C GLU A 347 14.86 -0.70 -4.17
N LEU A 348 14.21 -1.85 -4.06
CA LEU A 348 13.68 -2.32 -2.78
C LEU A 348 14.81 -2.64 -1.80
N VAL A 349 15.90 -3.29 -2.26
CA VAL A 349 17.09 -3.54 -1.44
C VAL A 349 17.72 -2.24 -0.94
N GLU A 350 17.89 -1.25 -1.80
CA GLU A 350 18.43 0.06 -1.42
C GLU A 350 17.58 0.73 -0.34
N LYS A 351 16.25 0.60 -0.41
CA LYS A 351 15.29 1.19 0.55
C LYS A 351 15.10 0.41 1.84
N GLU A 352 15.19 -0.93 1.83
CA GLU A 352 14.95 -1.78 3.01
C GLU A 352 16.24 -2.15 3.75
N LEU A 353 17.33 -2.36 3.01
CA LEU A 353 18.62 -2.80 3.55
C LEU A 353 19.67 -1.66 3.59
N GLY A 354 19.41 -0.57 2.86
CA GLY A 354 20.25 0.62 2.85
C GLY A 354 21.40 0.58 1.84
N GLN A 355 21.93 1.77 1.53
CA GLN A 355 22.95 1.97 0.50
C GLN A 355 24.21 1.13 0.67
N HIS A 356 24.64 0.90 1.91
CA HIS A 356 25.86 0.16 2.21
C HIS A 356 25.74 -1.32 1.79
N ILE A 357 24.66 -2.00 2.20
CA ILE A 357 24.41 -3.39 1.82
C ILE A 357 24.17 -3.50 0.32
N TYR A 358 23.43 -2.55 -0.25
CA TYR A 358 23.23 -2.48 -1.70
C TYR A 358 24.56 -2.45 -2.48
N LYS A 359 25.52 -1.60 -2.07
CA LYS A 359 26.85 -1.54 -2.70
C LYS A 359 27.62 -2.86 -2.58
N GLN A 360 27.58 -3.52 -1.43
CA GLN A 360 28.23 -4.83 -1.24
C GLN A 360 27.66 -5.88 -2.21
N ILE A 361 26.35 -5.88 -2.43
CA ILE A 361 25.71 -6.78 -3.40
C ILE A 361 26.16 -6.43 -4.83
N GLN A 362 26.25 -5.15 -5.18
CA GLN A 362 26.77 -4.71 -6.48
C GLN A 362 28.25 -5.06 -6.70
N ASP A 363 29.06 -5.10 -5.64
CA ASP A 363 30.45 -5.56 -5.71
C ASP A 363 30.50 -7.05 -6.04
N VAL A 364 29.71 -7.87 -5.34
CA VAL A 364 29.58 -9.33 -5.64
C VAL A 364 29.07 -9.55 -7.06
N GLN A 365 28.09 -8.78 -7.50
CA GLN A 365 27.54 -8.84 -8.85
C GLN A 365 28.61 -8.59 -9.92
N ARG A 366 29.44 -7.55 -9.71
CA ARG A 366 30.53 -7.19 -10.63
C ARG A 366 31.64 -8.23 -10.64
N LEU A 367 32.03 -8.75 -9.47
CA LEU A 367 33.08 -9.77 -9.34
C LEU A 367 32.67 -11.10 -9.99
N ASN A 368 31.41 -11.52 -9.82
CA ASN A 368 30.93 -12.82 -10.29
C ASN A 368 30.32 -12.78 -11.71
N GLY A 369 30.13 -11.60 -12.31
CA GLY A 369 29.43 -11.44 -13.58
C GLY A 369 28.00 -12.00 -13.55
N SER A 370 27.31 -11.88 -12.41
CA SER A 370 26.02 -12.52 -12.16
C SER A 370 24.84 -11.54 -12.19
N THR A 371 23.61 -12.05 -12.19
CA THR A 371 22.42 -11.21 -12.00
C THR A 371 22.40 -10.63 -10.57
N PHE A 372 21.79 -9.46 -10.35
CA PHE A 372 21.67 -8.87 -9.01
C PHE A 372 21.02 -9.83 -8.01
N LYS A 373 19.97 -10.55 -8.41
CA LYS A 373 19.32 -11.58 -7.60
C LYS A 373 20.27 -12.71 -7.19
N LYS A 374 21.12 -13.16 -8.12
CA LYS A 374 22.15 -14.18 -7.82
C LYS A 374 23.20 -13.62 -6.87
N ALA A 375 23.70 -12.41 -7.09
CA ALA A 375 24.65 -11.75 -6.20
C ALA A 375 24.11 -11.56 -4.77
N LEU A 376 22.82 -11.22 -4.63
CA LEU A 376 22.14 -11.13 -3.34
C LEU A 376 22.12 -12.49 -2.62
N ASN A 377 21.78 -13.56 -3.33
CA ASN A 377 21.79 -14.92 -2.76
C ASN A 377 23.21 -15.39 -2.42
N ASP A 378 24.19 -15.12 -3.29
CA ASP A 378 25.60 -15.48 -3.08
C ASP A 378 26.15 -14.79 -1.82
N LEU A 379 25.83 -13.49 -1.62
CA LEU A 379 26.21 -12.77 -0.41
C LEU A 379 25.50 -13.32 0.84
N ALA A 380 24.22 -13.72 0.71
CA ALA A 380 23.47 -14.29 1.82
C ALA A 380 23.93 -15.70 2.23
N ALA A 381 24.62 -16.42 1.33
CA ALA A 381 25.19 -17.75 1.58
C ALA A 381 26.61 -17.72 2.16
N ARG A 382 27.29 -16.56 2.12
CA ARG A 382 28.69 -16.41 2.55
C ARG A 382 28.89 -16.64 4.04
N GLU A 383 29.88 -17.47 4.38
CA GLU A 383 30.24 -17.76 5.77
C GLU A 383 31.12 -16.68 6.42
N ASP A 384 31.83 -15.89 5.61
CA ASP A 384 32.76 -14.83 6.01
C ASP A 384 32.06 -13.54 6.47
N ILE A 385 30.76 -13.38 6.19
CA ILE A 385 29.99 -12.23 6.68
C ILE A 385 29.38 -12.49 8.06
N SER A 386 29.17 -11.40 8.82
CA SER A 386 28.58 -11.48 10.17
C SER A 386 27.22 -12.22 10.16
N TYR A 387 26.97 -13.01 11.20
CA TYR A 387 25.71 -13.73 11.40
C TYR A 387 24.48 -12.81 11.32
N LYS A 388 24.58 -11.60 11.89
CA LYS A 388 23.52 -10.59 11.85
C LYS A 388 23.19 -10.14 10.43
N LEU A 389 24.20 -9.83 9.62
CA LEU A 389 24.02 -9.46 8.22
C LEU A 389 23.43 -10.62 7.41
N ARG A 390 23.96 -11.83 7.59
CA ARG A 390 23.47 -13.04 6.92
C ARG A 390 22.00 -13.29 7.23
N ASN A 391 21.60 -13.22 8.49
CA ASN A 391 20.20 -13.34 8.89
C ASN A 391 19.33 -12.23 8.32
N GLN A 392 19.80 -10.99 8.31
CA GLN A 392 19.06 -9.88 7.70
C GLN A 392 18.80 -10.11 6.21
N LEU A 393 19.80 -10.56 5.45
CA LEU A 393 19.65 -10.88 4.02
C LEU A 393 18.69 -12.05 3.80
N ASN A 394 18.87 -13.16 4.51
CA ASN A 394 18.02 -14.34 4.38
C ASN A 394 16.55 -14.07 4.78
N THR A 395 16.33 -13.24 5.80
CA THR A 395 14.98 -12.82 6.19
C THR A 395 14.33 -11.97 5.09
N PHE A 396 15.08 -11.03 4.50
CA PHE A 396 14.57 -10.20 3.41
C PHE A 396 14.20 -11.04 2.17
N ILE A 397 15.10 -11.94 1.75
CA ILE A 397 14.87 -12.84 0.61
C ILE A 397 13.65 -13.74 0.87
N GLY A 398 13.57 -14.34 2.06
CA GLY A 398 12.48 -15.23 2.44
C GLY A 398 11.14 -14.51 2.60
N ASN A 399 11.11 -13.26 3.08
CA ASN A 399 9.89 -12.45 3.13
C ASN A 399 9.33 -12.22 1.72
N ILE A 400 10.16 -11.86 0.76
CA ILE A 400 9.73 -11.70 -0.65
C ILE A 400 9.23 -13.04 -1.18
N ALA A 401 9.95 -14.14 -0.93
CA ALA A 401 9.55 -15.47 -1.41
C ALA A 401 8.19 -15.90 -0.83
N ASN A 402 7.95 -15.72 0.47
CA ASN A 402 6.66 -16.00 1.10
C ASN A 402 5.54 -15.14 0.48
N LEU A 403 5.74 -13.83 0.32
CA LEU A 403 4.73 -12.95 -0.29
C LEU A 403 4.40 -13.32 -1.74
N VAL A 404 5.41 -13.70 -2.53
CA VAL A 404 5.24 -14.16 -3.92
C VAL A 404 4.41 -15.45 -3.98
N ASN A 405 4.68 -16.40 -3.08
CA ASN A 405 3.98 -17.68 -3.02
C ASN A 405 2.53 -17.53 -2.51
N LEU A 406 2.31 -16.66 -1.51
CA LEU A 406 0.99 -16.49 -0.89
C LEU A 406 0.02 -15.59 -1.68
N LYS A 407 0.45 -15.00 -2.80
CA LYS A 407 -0.40 -14.05 -3.57
C LYS A 407 -1.72 -14.63 -4.05
N SER A 408 -1.81 -15.95 -4.24
CA SER A 408 -3.04 -16.64 -4.65
C SER A 408 -3.94 -17.02 -3.47
N PHE A 409 -3.41 -16.98 -2.24
CA PHE A 409 -4.13 -17.32 -1.00
C PHE A 409 -4.63 -16.07 -0.27
N PHE A 410 -3.94 -14.94 -0.39
CA PHE A 410 -4.33 -13.70 0.27
C PHE A 410 -5.30 -12.85 -0.54
N THR A 411 -6.25 -12.24 0.17
CA THR A 411 -6.94 -11.06 -0.37
C THR A 411 -5.97 -9.89 -0.49
N PHE A 412 -6.29 -8.93 -1.35
CA PHE A 412 -5.46 -7.74 -1.54
C PHE A 412 -5.20 -7.02 -0.20
N ASN A 413 -6.22 -6.88 0.65
CA ASN A 413 -6.08 -6.23 1.95
C ASN A 413 -5.12 -7.00 2.88
N ARG A 414 -5.21 -8.34 2.90
CA ARG A 414 -4.30 -9.16 3.70
C ARG A 414 -2.86 -9.05 3.19
N LEU A 415 -2.66 -9.09 1.87
CA LEU A 415 -1.35 -8.94 1.26
C LEU A 415 -0.72 -7.58 1.59
N ILE A 416 -1.50 -6.48 1.52
CA ILE A 416 -1.04 -5.15 1.94
C ILE A 416 -0.66 -5.14 3.43
N SER A 417 -1.47 -5.77 4.29
CA SER A 417 -1.15 -5.87 5.71
C SER A 417 0.17 -6.61 5.96
N GLU A 418 0.44 -7.70 5.25
CA GLU A 418 1.70 -8.44 5.38
C GLU A 418 2.91 -7.64 4.86
N ILE A 419 2.74 -6.91 3.74
CA ILE A 419 3.77 -6.00 3.24
C ILE A 419 4.07 -4.92 4.29
N LEU A 420 3.04 -4.29 4.87
CA LEU A 420 3.20 -3.23 5.86
C LEU A 420 3.95 -3.69 7.10
N LYS A 421 3.67 -4.91 7.60
CA LYS A 421 4.43 -5.51 8.72
C LYS A 421 5.92 -5.71 8.40
N GLY A 422 6.23 -6.02 7.14
CA GLY A 422 7.60 -6.24 6.69
C GLY A 422 8.43 -4.97 6.52
N ILE A 423 7.79 -3.80 6.39
CA ILE A 423 8.48 -2.52 6.23
C ILE A 423 8.98 -2.05 7.60
N ARG A 424 10.31 -2.08 7.81
CA ARG A 424 10.93 -1.78 9.12
C ARG A 424 10.70 -0.37 9.64
N GLU A 425 10.55 0.61 8.75
CA GLU A 425 10.23 1.99 9.15
C GLU A 425 8.78 2.16 9.60
N LEU A 426 7.94 1.16 9.33
CA LEU A 426 6.55 1.11 9.73
C LEU A 426 6.32 0.29 10.99
N ASP A 427 7.34 0.08 11.83
CA ASP A 427 7.21 -0.49 13.19
C ASP A 427 6.44 0.50 14.10
N PHE A 428 5.21 0.80 13.67
CA PHE A 428 4.21 1.67 14.24
C PHE A 428 3.38 0.80 15.16
N SER A 429 3.89 0.61 16.37
CA SER A 429 3.09 0.86 17.56
C SER A 429 3.99 0.87 18.79
N TYR A 430 3.67 1.74 19.75
CA TYR A 430 4.22 1.64 21.11
C TYR A 430 3.84 0.29 21.76
N LEU A 431 2.67 -0.26 21.37
CA LEU A 431 2.13 -1.53 21.88
C LEU A 431 2.95 -2.75 21.45
N GLN A 432 3.44 -2.82 20.21
CA GLN A 432 4.31 -3.92 19.74
C GLN A 432 5.60 -4.02 20.55
N ARG A 433 6.20 -2.88 20.92
CA ARG A 433 7.46 -2.84 21.69
C ARG A 433 7.30 -3.22 23.16
N GLN A 434 6.09 -3.11 23.72
CA GLN A 434 5.78 -3.43 25.13
C GLN A 434 5.09 -4.80 25.28
N ALA A 435 4.91 -5.55 24.18
CA ALA A 435 4.07 -6.74 24.08
C ALA A 435 4.49 -7.94 24.95
N GLY A 436 5.72 -7.96 25.48
CA GLY A 436 6.29 -9.07 26.25
C GLY A 436 5.76 -9.25 27.67
N LYS A 437 4.84 -8.42 28.15
CA LYS A 437 4.30 -8.43 29.54
C LYS A 437 2.76 -8.61 29.63
N ILE A 438 2.12 -9.11 28.58
CA ILE A 438 0.66 -9.11 28.37
C ILE A 438 0.16 -10.57 28.38
N GLU A 439 -0.63 -10.97 29.38
CA GLU A 439 -1.09 -12.35 29.62
C GLU A 439 -2.52 -12.59 29.10
N ASN A 440 -2.77 -13.82 28.64
CA ASN A 440 -3.98 -14.23 27.92
C ASN A 440 -5.27 -14.13 28.75
N ILE A 441 -6.32 -13.57 28.16
CA ILE A 441 -7.69 -13.62 28.68
C ILE A 441 -8.60 -14.17 27.58
N GLU A 442 -9.32 -15.26 27.87
CA GLU A 442 -10.27 -15.87 26.95
C GLU A 442 -11.61 -15.11 26.98
N TYR A 443 -12.10 -14.71 25.81
CA TYR A 443 -13.44 -14.17 25.60
C TYR A 443 -14.21 -15.08 24.64
N GLY A 444 -15.48 -15.34 24.94
CA GLY A 444 -16.36 -16.06 24.02
C GLY A 444 -16.53 -15.32 22.69
N LYS A 445 -16.39 -16.03 21.56
CA LYS A 445 -16.64 -15.48 20.22
C LYS A 445 -18.14 -15.33 19.97
N ILE A 446 -18.60 -14.12 19.62
CA ILE A 446 -19.97 -13.88 19.15
C ILE A 446 -19.90 -13.10 17.83
N HIS A 447 -20.23 -13.76 16.73
CA HIS A 447 -20.19 -13.18 15.38
C HIS A 447 -21.33 -12.17 15.17
N CYS A 448 -21.08 -10.89 15.43
CA CYS A 448 -22.02 -9.78 15.21
C CYS A 448 -22.21 -9.36 13.74
N ARG A 449 -21.88 -10.22 12.75
CA ARG A 449 -21.81 -9.88 11.31
C ARG A 449 -23.15 -9.93 10.54
N ARG A 450 -24.30 -10.05 11.18
CA ARG A 450 -25.59 -10.05 10.46
C ARG A 450 -26.02 -8.62 10.14
N ASP A 451 -26.18 -8.30 8.85
CA ASP A 451 -26.43 -6.94 8.34
C ASP A 451 -27.79 -6.31 8.72
N ASN A 452 -28.73 -7.09 9.29
CA ASN A 452 -30.09 -6.65 9.63
C ASN A 452 -30.36 -6.53 11.14
N VAL A 453 -29.31 -6.33 11.95
CA VAL A 453 -29.41 -6.35 13.41
C VAL A 453 -29.00 -5.00 14.00
N ASN A 454 -29.87 -4.37 14.80
CA ASN A 454 -29.48 -3.17 15.54
C ASN A 454 -28.61 -3.53 16.74
N LEU A 455 -27.57 -2.74 17.00
CA LEU A 455 -26.75 -2.84 18.20
C LEU A 455 -27.09 -1.69 19.14
N TRP A 456 -27.53 -2.03 20.35
CA TRP A 456 -27.85 -1.09 21.41
C TRP A 456 -26.80 -1.15 22.50
N ILE A 457 -26.50 -0.04 23.16
CA ILE A 457 -25.55 0.02 24.26
C ILE A 457 -26.06 0.84 25.43
N TYR A 458 -25.82 0.36 26.65
CA TYR A 458 -26.22 1.02 27.89
C TYR A 458 -25.06 1.18 28.89
N HIS A 459 -24.95 2.37 29.47
CA HIS A 459 -24.18 2.69 30.66
C HIS A 459 -24.84 3.92 31.36
N SER A 460 -24.87 3.97 32.70
CA SER A 460 -25.48 5.09 33.46
C SER A 460 -24.79 6.42 33.21
N ASP A 461 -23.46 6.41 33.17
CA ASP A 461 -22.66 7.57 32.77
C ASP A 461 -22.76 7.83 31.25
N PRO A 462 -23.32 8.98 30.82
CA PRO A 462 -23.46 9.34 29.41
C PRO A 462 -22.13 9.46 28.65
N ALA A 463 -21.04 9.85 29.33
CA ALA A 463 -19.73 9.96 28.71
C ALA A 463 -19.13 8.58 28.41
N LEU A 464 -19.27 7.63 29.35
CA LEU A 464 -18.86 6.24 29.14
C LEU A 464 -19.71 5.55 28.08
N GLN A 465 -21.02 5.79 28.07
CA GLN A 465 -21.93 5.29 27.03
C GLN A 465 -21.53 5.81 25.64
N PHE A 466 -21.21 7.11 25.53
CA PHE A 466 -20.77 7.72 24.27
C PHE A 466 -19.43 7.15 23.78
N ILE A 467 -18.43 7.04 24.66
CA ILE A 467 -17.12 6.46 24.31
C ILE A 467 -17.28 5.02 23.83
N ALA A 468 -18.07 4.22 24.54
CA ALA A 468 -18.35 2.85 24.16
C ALA A 468 -19.07 2.73 22.81
N GLN A 469 -20.05 3.60 22.56
CA GLN A 469 -20.73 3.70 21.28
C GLN A 469 -19.72 3.98 20.16
N GLN A 470 -18.87 5.00 20.32
CA GLN A 470 -17.87 5.37 19.31
C GLN A 470 -16.83 4.27 19.08
N MET A 471 -16.41 3.55 20.14
CA MET A 471 -15.55 2.37 20.01
C MET A 471 -16.19 1.29 19.14
N LEU A 472 -17.45 0.95 19.41
CA LEU A 472 -18.18 -0.08 18.66
C LEU A 472 -18.48 0.36 17.22
N GLU A 473 -18.87 1.61 16.99
CA GLU A 473 -19.12 2.15 15.65
C GLU A 473 -17.83 2.14 14.81
N LYS A 474 -16.71 2.56 15.41
CA LYS A 474 -15.40 2.54 14.74
C LYS A 474 -14.96 1.11 14.42
N ALA A 475 -15.12 0.19 15.37
CA ALA A 475 -14.73 -1.20 15.22
C ALA A 475 -15.61 -1.94 14.19
N LEU A 476 -16.92 -1.84 14.32
CA LEU A 476 -17.89 -2.63 13.55
C LEU A 476 -18.32 -1.95 12.25
N LYS A 477 -17.94 -0.69 12.04
CA LYS A 477 -18.30 0.13 10.88
C LYS A 477 -19.81 0.20 10.62
N ARG A 478 -20.61 0.21 11.70
CA ARG A 478 -22.07 0.30 11.65
C ARG A 478 -22.59 1.17 12.79
N PRO A 479 -23.81 1.73 12.68
CA PRO A 479 -24.41 2.53 13.75
C PRO A 479 -24.59 1.73 15.04
N VAL A 480 -24.40 2.39 16.18
CA VAL A 480 -24.68 1.83 17.51
C VAL A 480 -25.58 2.80 18.25
N HIS A 481 -26.68 2.31 18.81
CA HIS A 481 -27.72 3.16 19.38
C HIS A 481 -27.60 3.18 20.91
N PRO A 482 -27.57 4.37 21.56
CA PRO A 482 -27.63 4.44 23.00
C PRO A 482 -29.01 4.00 23.49
N LEU A 483 -29.05 3.11 24.48
CA LEU A 483 -30.25 2.75 25.20
C LEU A 483 -30.49 3.78 26.31
N ASP A 484 -31.66 4.39 26.29
CA ASP A 484 -32.06 5.41 27.26
C ASP A 484 -33.12 4.80 28.20
N GLN A 485 -32.86 4.84 29.51
CA GLN A 485 -33.77 4.26 30.51
C GLN A 485 -35.14 4.95 30.54
N GLU A 486 -35.23 6.20 30.08
CA GLU A 486 -36.47 6.97 30.11
C GLU A 486 -37.32 6.80 28.83
N LYS A 487 -36.80 6.14 27.80
CA LYS A 487 -37.48 5.97 26.51
C LYS A 487 -37.96 4.54 26.29
N VAL A 488 -39.20 4.40 25.83
CA VAL A 488 -39.73 3.12 25.34
C VAL A 488 -39.10 2.83 23.98
N ILE A 489 -38.17 1.87 23.94
CA ILE A 489 -37.46 1.45 22.73
C ILE A 489 -38.01 0.09 22.27
N HIS A 490 -38.51 0.02 21.04
CA HIS A 490 -38.96 -1.24 20.43
C HIS A 490 -37.75 -2.05 19.92
N VAL A 491 -37.26 -2.96 20.75
CA VAL A 491 -36.16 -3.88 20.42
C VAL A 491 -36.71 -5.09 19.65
N LYS A 492 -36.21 -5.34 18.43
CA LYS A 492 -36.61 -6.52 17.63
C LYS A 492 -36.04 -7.79 18.25
N SER A 493 -36.64 -8.95 17.97
CA SER A 493 -36.17 -10.26 18.48
C SER A 493 -34.71 -10.60 18.12
N ASN A 494 -34.16 -9.96 17.09
CA ASN A 494 -32.80 -10.21 16.60
C ASN A 494 -31.82 -9.09 16.98
N ASP A 495 -32.26 -8.02 17.65
CA ASP A 495 -31.39 -6.92 18.09
C ASP A 495 -30.50 -7.34 19.26
N PHE A 496 -29.28 -6.80 19.31
CA PHE A 496 -28.35 -7.03 20.42
C PHE A 496 -28.31 -5.82 21.35
N ILE A 497 -28.39 -6.06 22.66
CA ILE A 497 -28.23 -5.03 23.68
C ILE A 497 -26.99 -5.34 24.52
N LEU A 498 -26.06 -4.39 24.55
CA LEU A 498 -24.85 -4.47 25.35
C LEU A 498 -25.01 -3.63 26.62
N PHE A 499 -25.04 -4.29 27.78
CA PHE A 499 -25.01 -3.63 29.08
C PHE A 499 -23.59 -3.60 29.61
N LEU A 500 -23.03 -2.41 29.82
CA LEU A 500 -21.68 -2.22 30.37
C LEU A 500 -21.64 -2.18 31.90
N GLU A 501 -22.80 -2.07 32.55
CA GLU A 501 -22.95 -2.08 34.01
C GLU A 501 -24.20 -2.87 34.42
N PRO A 502 -24.38 -3.21 35.71
CA PRO A 502 -25.59 -3.85 36.18
C PRO A 502 -26.84 -3.05 35.81
N PHE A 503 -27.74 -3.67 35.07
CA PHE A 503 -29.02 -3.10 34.66
C PHE A 503 -30.14 -3.68 35.51
N ASN A 504 -31.09 -2.85 35.96
CA ASN A 504 -32.19 -3.34 36.77
C ASN A 504 -33.22 -4.09 35.89
N LEU A 505 -33.18 -5.42 35.95
CA LEU A 505 -33.91 -6.34 35.06
C LEU A 505 -35.22 -6.81 35.70
N GLU A 506 -36.26 -5.97 35.71
CA GLU A 506 -37.62 -6.45 36.05
C GLU A 506 -38.44 -6.89 34.82
N LYS A 507 -38.03 -6.55 33.58
CA LYS A 507 -38.88 -6.74 32.37
C LYS A 507 -38.18 -7.14 31.06
N VAL A 508 -36.99 -7.73 31.09
CA VAL A 508 -36.34 -8.19 29.84
C VAL A 508 -36.39 -9.72 29.75
N PRO A 509 -37.06 -10.32 28.74
CA PRO A 509 -37.08 -11.77 28.56
C PRO A 509 -35.66 -12.35 28.40
N ALA A 510 -35.38 -13.49 29.02
CA ALA A 510 -34.05 -14.14 29.06
C ALA A 510 -33.34 -14.30 27.70
N ARG A 511 -34.08 -14.30 26.58
CA ARG A 511 -33.53 -14.34 25.22
C ARG A 511 -32.79 -13.07 24.77
N TYR A 512 -32.97 -11.95 25.46
CA TYR A 512 -32.26 -10.68 25.19
C TYR A 512 -31.09 -10.45 26.19
N GLU A 513 -30.85 -11.40 27.10
CA GLU A 513 -29.78 -11.35 28.10
C GLU A 513 -28.50 -11.99 27.50
N LEU A 514 -27.83 -11.27 26.62
CA LEU A 514 -26.54 -11.70 26.08
C LEU A 514 -25.62 -10.49 25.97
N LEU A 515 -24.58 -10.44 26.81
CA LEU A 515 -23.18 -10.26 26.37
C LEU A 515 -22.17 -10.11 27.52
N PHE A 516 -22.54 -9.65 28.71
CA PHE A 516 -21.62 -9.62 29.87
C PHE A 516 -22.38 -9.78 31.19
N LYS A 517 -22.44 -11.00 31.74
CA LYS A 517 -22.75 -11.21 33.16
C LYS A 517 -21.41 -11.18 33.90
N ARG A 518 -21.24 -10.23 34.81
CA ARG A 518 -20.00 -10.00 35.56
C ARG A 518 -19.69 -11.22 36.45
N HIS A 519 -19.02 -12.23 35.91
CA HIS A 519 -18.50 -13.35 36.70
C HIS A 519 -17.14 -12.94 37.29
N SER A 520 -17.17 -12.28 38.45
CA SER A 520 -16.18 -12.37 39.54
C SER A 520 -16.21 -11.11 40.40
N ASP A 521 -16.08 -11.29 41.72
CA ASP A 521 -16.04 -10.26 42.76
C ASP A 521 -14.86 -9.26 42.67
N ARG A 522 -14.10 -9.26 41.57
CA ARG A 522 -13.07 -8.24 41.30
C ARG A 522 -13.59 -7.28 40.23
N ARG A 523 -13.97 -6.07 40.65
CA ARG A 523 -14.51 -5.00 39.79
C ARG A 523 -13.52 -4.62 38.67
N LYS A 524 -13.57 -5.28 37.52
CA LYS A 524 -12.95 -4.81 36.27
C LYS A 524 -13.78 -3.65 35.68
N GLY A 525 -13.12 -2.73 34.97
CA GLY A 525 -13.70 -1.59 34.25
C GLY A 525 -14.39 -2.02 32.96
N ALA A 526 -15.53 -1.42 32.65
CA ALA A 526 -16.43 -1.88 31.61
C ALA A 526 -15.90 -1.57 30.20
N LEU A 527 -15.24 -0.42 30.01
CA LEU A 527 -14.62 -0.07 28.74
C LEU A 527 -13.37 -0.91 28.43
N SER A 528 -12.58 -1.28 29.45
CA SER A 528 -11.48 -2.24 29.27
C SER A 528 -11.99 -3.64 28.89
N GLU A 529 -13.15 -4.06 29.41
CA GLU A 529 -13.80 -5.31 29.01
C GLU A 529 -14.32 -5.26 27.58
N LEU A 530 -15.01 -4.19 27.23
CA LEU A 530 -15.49 -3.94 25.87
C LEU A 530 -14.34 -3.92 24.85
N PHE A 531 -13.25 -3.23 25.19
CA PHE A 531 -12.06 -3.16 24.34
C PHE A 531 -11.47 -4.54 24.09
N ARG A 532 -11.25 -5.34 25.14
CA ARG A 532 -10.67 -6.69 25.01
C ARG A 532 -11.58 -7.60 24.18
N TRP A 533 -12.91 -7.49 24.36
CA TRP A 533 -13.87 -8.18 23.51
C TRP A 533 -13.78 -7.74 22.05
N LEU A 534 -13.80 -6.43 21.77
CA LEU A 534 -13.68 -5.87 20.42
C LEU A 534 -12.38 -6.30 19.74
N GLN A 535 -11.27 -6.29 20.46
CA GLN A 535 -9.98 -6.72 19.97
C GLN A 535 -10.03 -8.17 19.48
N ALA A 536 -10.68 -9.07 20.24
CA ALA A 536 -10.91 -10.45 19.83
C ALA A 536 -11.84 -10.58 18.61
N GLN A 537 -12.79 -9.66 18.43
CA GLN A 537 -13.72 -9.67 17.28
C GLN A 537 -13.12 -9.06 15.99
N LEU A 538 -12.19 -8.12 16.11
CA LEU A 538 -11.62 -7.37 14.97
C LEU A 538 -10.55 -8.14 14.18
N VAL A 539 -10.08 -9.27 14.72
CA VAL A 539 -9.15 -10.15 14.03
C VAL A 539 -9.82 -10.75 12.80
N SER A 540 -9.24 -10.52 11.62
CA SER A 540 -9.72 -11.10 10.37
C SER A 540 -9.45 -12.61 10.36
N GLU A 541 -10.51 -13.42 10.34
CA GLU A 541 -10.47 -14.89 10.18
C GLU A 541 -10.13 -15.33 8.74
N GLU A 542 -9.15 -14.71 8.08
CA GLU A 542 -8.58 -15.34 6.87
C GLU A 542 -7.65 -16.45 7.32
N ASN A 543 -8.23 -17.61 7.61
CA ASN A 543 -7.51 -18.77 8.11
C ASN A 543 -6.84 -19.54 6.94
N ILE A 544 -5.94 -18.87 6.19
CA ILE A 544 -5.22 -19.51 5.07
C ILE A 544 -4.34 -20.68 5.54
N PHE A 545 -4.03 -20.75 6.83
CA PHE A 545 -3.30 -21.83 7.48
C PHE A 545 -4.25 -22.81 8.19
N GLN A 546 -5.48 -22.96 7.69
CA GLN A 546 -6.44 -23.95 8.20
C GLN A 546 -6.14 -25.36 7.66
N ASN A 547 -5.72 -25.45 6.40
CA ASN A 547 -5.37 -26.71 5.73
C ASN A 547 -3.99 -26.58 5.09
N TYR A 548 -3.03 -27.39 5.55
CA TYR A 548 -1.66 -27.39 5.05
C TYR A 548 -1.00 -28.74 5.26
N VAL A 549 0.16 -28.92 4.64
CA VAL A 549 1.03 -30.06 4.87
C VAL A 549 2.36 -29.54 5.39
N VAL A 550 2.80 -30.05 6.54
CA VAL A 550 4.16 -29.85 7.01
C VAL A 550 4.97 -31.05 6.55
N PHE A 551 6.18 -30.83 6.05
CA PHE A 551 7.07 -31.91 5.66
C PHE A 551 8.52 -31.55 5.99
N ASP A 552 9.35 -32.57 6.09
CA ASP A 552 10.78 -32.47 6.36
C ASP A 552 11.52 -33.58 5.61
N LEU A 553 12.78 -33.31 5.26
CA LEU A 553 13.65 -34.23 4.53
C LEU A 553 14.91 -34.50 5.34
N GLU A 554 15.18 -35.79 5.59
CA GLU A 554 16.53 -36.20 6.00
C GLU A 554 17.34 -36.52 4.75
N THR A 555 18.59 -36.04 4.73
CA THR A 555 19.41 -36.03 3.52
C THR A 555 20.76 -36.69 3.72
N THR A 556 21.40 -37.12 2.64
CA THR A 556 22.74 -37.72 2.69
C THR A 556 23.84 -36.73 3.09
N GLY A 557 23.55 -35.43 3.20
CA GLY A 557 24.51 -34.36 3.41
C GLY A 557 23.86 -32.99 3.50
N LYS A 558 24.64 -31.95 3.81
CA LYS A 558 24.14 -30.57 4.07
C LYS A 558 24.11 -29.66 2.84
N ASN A 559 24.61 -30.11 1.70
CA ASN A 559 24.62 -29.32 0.48
C ASN A 559 23.38 -29.64 -0.37
N PRO A 560 22.39 -28.73 -0.48
CA PRO A 560 21.14 -28.99 -1.21
C PRO A 560 21.34 -29.16 -2.72
N GLU A 561 22.50 -28.78 -3.27
CA GLU A 561 22.83 -28.97 -4.68
C GLU A 561 23.31 -30.40 -5.00
N THR A 562 23.76 -31.17 -3.99
CA THR A 562 24.36 -32.50 -4.21
C THR A 562 23.75 -33.61 -3.36
N CYS A 563 23.14 -33.32 -2.22
CA CYS A 563 22.64 -34.34 -1.31
C CYS A 563 21.47 -35.16 -1.90
N GLY A 564 21.22 -36.35 -1.36
CA GLY A 564 20.10 -37.22 -1.72
C GLY A 564 19.13 -37.24 -0.55
N ILE A 565 17.96 -37.84 -0.72
CA ILE A 565 16.97 -37.99 0.36
C ILE A 565 17.10 -39.41 0.94
N VAL A 566 17.21 -39.53 2.25
CA VAL A 566 17.25 -40.82 2.99
C VAL A 566 15.95 -41.09 3.73
N GLU A 567 15.21 -40.05 4.10
CA GLU A 567 13.87 -40.15 4.68
C GLU A 567 13.04 -38.95 4.23
N ILE A 568 11.78 -39.18 3.91
CA ILE A 568 10.79 -38.12 3.73
C ILE A 568 9.65 -38.36 4.70
N ALA A 569 9.22 -37.31 5.39
CA ALA A 569 8.02 -37.34 6.21
C ALA A 569 7.14 -36.13 5.96
N ALA A 570 5.83 -36.32 6.09
CA ALA A 570 4.87 -35.25 6.03
C ALA A 570 3.64 -35.55 6.88
N VAL A 571 3.02 -34.50 7.41
CA VAL A 571 1.74 -34.58 8.10
C VAL A 571 0.78 -33.60 7.45
N LYS A 572 -0.43 -34.09 7.17
CA LYS A 572 -1.52 -33.26 6.69
C LYS A 572 -2.29 -32.74 7.89
N VAL A 573 -2.53 -31.44 7.89
CA VAL A 573 -3.19 -30.73 8.96
C VAL A 573 -4.47 -30.12 8.42
N GLU A 574 -5.59 -30.39 9.09
CA GLU A 574 -6.88 -29.78 8.83
C GLU A 574 -7.44 -29.24 10.14
N ASN A 575 -7.79 -27.95 10.17
CA ASN A 575 -8.27 -27.25 11.37
C ASN A 575 -7.30 -27.35 12.57
N GLY A 576 -6.00 -27.35 12.32
CA GLY A 576 -4.95 -27.43 13.34
C GLY A 576 -4.70 -28.85 13.88
N GLN A 577 -5.46 -29.86 13.43
CA GLN A 577 -5.28 -31.25 13.81
C GLN A 577 -4.61 -32.05 12.69
N ILE A 578 -3.71 -32.94 13.05
CA ILE A 578 -3.09 -33.89 12.11
C ILE A 578 -4.16 -34.92 11.70
N THR A 579 -4.44 -35.02 10.41
CA THR A 579 -5.45 -35.93 9.85
C THR A 579 -4.84 -37.14 9.15
N SER A 580 -3.65 -36.99 8.60
CA SER A 580 -2.91 -38.09 7.97
C SER A 580 -1.41 -37.87 8.06
N GLU A 581 -0.65 -38.95 8.04
CA GLU A 581 0.81 -38.95 8.09
C GLU A 581 1.38 -39.75 6.92
N PHE A 582 2.56 -39.34 6.46
CA PHE A 582 3.35 -40.00 5.44
C PHE A 582 4.78 -40.09 5.97
N GLN A 583 5.39 -41.27 5.91
CA GLN A 583 6.79 -41.46 6.26
C GLN A 583 7.35 -42.58 5.39
N GLN A 584 8.52 -42.35 4.79
CA GLN A 584 9.16 -43.33 3.95
C GLN A 584 10.68 -43.18 4.00
N LEU A 585 11.39 -44.26 4.35
CA LEU A 585 12.82 -44.37 4.10
C LEU A 585 13.06 -44.52 2.60
N ILE A 586 14.13 -43.92 2.11
CA ILE A 586 14.48 -43.87 0.70
C ILE A 586 15.91 -44.34 0.55
N ASN A 587 16.14 -45.25 -0.41
CA ASN A 587 17.48 -45.56 -0.86
C ASN A 587 17.99 -44.35 -1.68
N PRO A 588 19.00 -43.61 -1.20
CA PRO A 588 19.46 -42.39 -1.86
C PRO A 588 20.32 -42.69 -3.11
N GLU A 589 20.63 -43.96 -3.38
CA GLU A 589 21.53 -44.43 -4.45
C GLU A 589 22.94 -43.82 -4.38
N GLN A 590 23.32 -43.28 -3.22
CA GLN A 590 24.62 -42.65 -3.00
C GLN A 590 25.06 -42.71 -1.52
N PRO A 591 26.35 -42.50 -1.23
CA PRO A 591 26.85 -42.55 0.15
C PRO A 591 26.21 -41.50 1.06
N ILE A 592 25.95 -41.89 2.32
CA ILE A 592 25.53 -40.99 3.40
C ILE A 592 26.79 -40.42 4.07
N GLU A 593 26.89 -39.08 4.14
CA GLU A 593 27.99 -38.41 4.83
C GLU A 593 27.94 -38.71 6.34
N ALA A 594 29.11 -38.95 6.95
CA ALA A 594 29.19 -39.25 8.39
C ALA A 594 28.55 -38.16 9.27
N GLY A 595 28.64 -36.90 8.84
CA GLY A 595 28.03 -35.76 9.54
C GLY A 595 26.51 -35.64 9.38
N ALA A 596 25.91 -36.29 8.38
CA ALA A 596 24.47 -36.41 8.24
C ALA A 596 23.97 -37.59 9.09
N GLN A 597 24.64 -38.74 8.98
CA GLN A 597 24.36 -39.92 9.81
C GLN A 597 24.47 -39.64 11.31
N SER A 598 25.39 -38.76 11.74
CA SER A 598 25.50 -38.39 13.15
C SER A 598 24.34 -37.54 13.66
N VAL A 599 23.55 -36.94 12.77
CA VAL A 599 22.35 -36.14 13.09
C VAL A 599 21.13 -37.05 13.11
N HIS A 600 20.80 -37.68 11.97
CA HIS A 600 19.53 -38.42 11.82
C HIS A 600 19.61 -39.91 12.19
N HIS A 601 20.81 -40.42 12.48
CA HIS A 601 21.05 -41.82 12.88
C HIS A 601 20.60 -42.89 11.87
N ILE A 602 20.48 -42.55 10.58
CA ILE A 602 20.14 -43.49 9.50
C ILE A 602 21.43 -43.94 8.83
N SER A 603 21.71 -45.24 8.90
CA SER A 603 22.87 -45.86 8.30
C SER A 603 22.60 -46.30 6.85
N PRO A 604 23.64 -46.53 6.03
CA PRO A 604 23.47 -47.11 4.69
C PRO A 604 22.73 -48.46 4.70
N GLN A 605 22.84 -49.24 5.80
CA GLN A 605 22.14 -50.51 5.96
C GLN A 605 20.63 -50.32 6.13
N ASP A 606 20.20 -49.25 6.82
CA ASP A 606 18.78 -48.99 7.09
C ASP A 606 17.99 -48.64 5.81
N VAL A 607 18.68 -48.12 4.78
CA VAL A 607 18.08 -47.68 3.52
C VAL A 607 18.45 -48.57 2.32
N ALA A 608 19.22 -49.65 2.53
CA ALA A 608 19.68 -50.51 1.44
C ALA A 608 18.51 -51.14 0.66
N ASP A 609 17.51 -51.65 1.39
CA ASP A 609 16.32 -52.29 0.84
C ASP A 609 15.12 -51.34 0.71
N ALA A 610 15.32 -50.04 0.99
CA ALA A 610 14.28 -49.03 0.87
C ALA A 610 13.99 -48.68 -0.60
N PRO A 611 12.76 -48.23 -0.94
CA PRO A 611 12.44 -47.78 -2.29
C PRO A 611 13.26 -46.55 -2.71
N THR A 612 13.49 -46.38 -4.02
CA THR A 612 14.17 -45.19 -4.53
C THR A 612 13.25 -43.97 -4.55
N ILE A 613 13.81 -42.77 -4.69
CA ILE A 613 13.01 -41.54 -4.74
C ILE A 613 11.98 -41.56 -5.89
N GLU A 614 12.32 -42.15 -7.04
CA GLU A 614 11.42 -42.30 -8.20
C GLU A 614 10.17 -43.12 -7.86
N GLN A 615 10.31 -44.11 -6.97
CA GLN A 615 9.21 -44.97 -6.54
C GLN A 615 8.34 -44.30 -5.46
N VAL A 616 8.95 -43.50 -4.59
CA VAL A 616 8.27 -42.79 -3.49
C VAL A 616 7.59 -41.50 -3.97
N TRP A 617 8.16 -40.83 -4.98
CA TRP A 617 7.70 -39.51 -5.43
C TRP A 617 6.22 -39.45 -5.81
N PRO A 618 5.64 -40.40 -6.57
CA PRO A 618 4.21 -40.37 -6.90
C PRO A 618 3.34 -40.38 -5.65
N GLN A 619 3.64 -41.26 -4.69
CA GLN A 619 2.90 -41.40 -3.45
C GLN A 619 2.96 -40.12 -2.62
N PHE A 620 4.16 -39.53 -2.52
CA PHE A 620 4.33 -38.25 -1.84
C PHE A 620 3.57 -37.12 -2.54
N THR A 621 3.63 -37.04 -3.88
CA THR A 621 2.88 -35.99 -4.62
C THR A 621 1.36 -36.14 -4.51
N ASP A 622 0.86 -37.37 -4.41
CA ASP A 622 -0.55 -37.64 -4.21
C ASP A 622 -0.98 -37.33 -2.77
N PHE A 623 -0.13 -37.61 -1.79
CA PHE A 623 -0.37 -37.25 -0.39
C PHE A 623 -0.49 -35.74 -0.18
N ILE A 624 0.44 -34.96 -0.77
CA ILE A 624 0.43 -33.50 -0.59
C ILE A 624 -0.67 -32.80 -1.41
N GLY A 625 -1.11 -33.39 -2.52
CA GLY A 625 -2.11 -32.81 -3.41
C GLY A 625 -1.78 -31.37 -3.81
N ASP A 626 -2.74 -30.46 -3.68
CA ASP A 626 -2.57 -29.01 -3.91
C ASP A 626 -2.45 -28.21 -2.59
N ALA A 627 -2.18 -28.87 -1.46
CA ALA A 627 -2.11 -28.23 -0.16
C ALA A 627 -0.95 -27.22 -0.06
N LEU A 628 -1.10 -26.23 0.82
CA LEU A 628 -0.02 -25.34 1.23
C LEU A 628 1.11 -26.15 1.89
N LEU A 629 2.32 -26.10 1.36
CA LEU A 629 3.48 -26.79 1.92
C LEU A 629 4.23 -25.90 2.88
N ILE A 630 4.48 -26.43 4.07
CA ILE A 630 5.22 -25.76 5.14
C ILE A 630 6.49 -26.54 5.41
N ALA A 631 7.61 -25.83 5.35
CA ALA A 631 8.92 -26.32 5.75
C ALA A 631 9.59 -25.29 6.67
N HIS A 632 10.67 -25.69 7.31
CA HIS A 632 11.49 -24.80 8.12
C HIS A 632 12.87 -24.65 7.47
N ASN A 633 13.22 -23.44 7.02
CA ASN A 633 14.37 -23.20 6.12
C ASN A 633 14.20 -23.77 4.70
N GLY A 634 12.95 -24.03 4.30
CA GLY A 634 12.64 -24.71 3.04
C GLY A 634 13.20 -24.00 1.80
N TYR A 635 13.20 -22.66 1.73
CA TYR A 635 13.73 -21.97 0.53
C TYR A 635 15.23 -22.12 0.35
N SER A 636 15.95 -22.37 1.45
CA SER A 636 17.39 -22.59 1.41
C SER A 636 17.74 -24.06 1.25
N PHE A 637 16.81 -24.97 1.57
CA PHE A 637 17.07 -26.41 1.69
C PHE A 637 15.99 -27.28 1.03
N ASP A 638 14.92 -27.67 1.73
CA ASP A 638 13.98 -28.72 1.30
C ASP A 638 13.36 -28.47 -0.07
N PHE A 639 12.85 -27.25 -0.30
CA PHE A 639 12.23 -26.88 -1.57
C PHE A 639 13.24 -26.91 -2.73
N LYS A 640 14.52 -26.59 -2.46
CA LYS A 640 15.58 -26.65 -3.48
C LYS A 640 15.90 -28.08 -3.86
N ILE A 641 16.01 -28.98 -2.87
CA ILE A 641 16.28 -30.39 -3.09
C ILE A 641 15.15 -31.00 -3.94
N MET A 642 13.90 -30.70 -3.59
CA MET A 642 12.73 -31.16 -4.34
C MET A 642 12.73 -30.64 -5.79
N ASP A 643 12.98 -29.35 -6.01
CA ASP A 643 13.01 -28.76 -7.34
C ASP A 643 14.16 -29.29 -8.21
N ARG A 644 15.31 -29.57 -7.59
CA ARG A 644 16.49 -30.15 -8.26
C ARG A 644 16.21 -31.60 -8.64
N LEU A 645 15.79 -32.46 -7.71
CA LEU A 645 15.52 -33.87 -7.98
C LEU A 645 14.41 -34.06 -9.02
N SER A 646 13.34 -33.23 -8.96
CA SER A 646 12.30 -33.23 -9.99
C SER A 646 12.85 -32.93 -11.38
N ARG A 647 13.87 -32.07 -11.49
CA ARG A 647 14.51 -31.74 -12.78
C ARG A 647 15.48 -32.83 -13.23
N GLU A 648 16.36 -33.29 -12.33
CA GLU A 648 17.44 -34.24 -12.65
C GLU A 648 16.91 -35.64 -12.96
N LYS A 649 15.92 -36.11 -12.20
CA LYS A 649 15.33 -37.44 -12.35
C LYS A 649 14.03 -37.44 -13.17
N GLY A 650 13.63 -36.28 -13.73
CA GLY A 650 12.41 -36.16 -14.55
C GLY A 650 11.09 -36.39 -13.82
N LEU A 651 11.06 -36.19 -12.49
CA LEU A 651 9.89 -36.44 -11.65
C LEU A 651 8.83 -35.34 -11.80
N ARG A 652 7.57 -35.68 -11.47
CA ARG A 652 6.45 -34.72 -11.46
C ARG A 652 6.81 -33.48 -10.64
N ARG A 653 6.76 -32.31 -11.27
CA ARG A 653 7.09 -31.04 -10.61
C ARG A 653 6.03 -30.65 -9.57
N ILE A 654 6.48 -30.38 -8.35
CA ILE A 654 5.64 -29.94 -7.23
C ILE A 654 5.38 -28.44 -7.35
N ARG A 655 4.13 -28.08 -7.69
CA ARG A 655 3.69 -26.70 -7.94
C ARG A 655 2.92 -26.07 -6.79
N ASN A 656 2.80 -26.79 -5.68
CA ASN A 656 2.14 -26.34 -4.47
C ASN A 656 2.67 -24.98 -4.02
N THR A 657 1.79 -24.20 -3.41
CA THR A 657 2.21 -22.99 -2.71
C THR A 657 3.07 -23.37 -1.52
N ARG A 658 4.15 -22.60 -1.30
CA ARG A 658 5.17 -22.88 -0.30
C ARG A 658 5.21 -21.77 0.73
N TYR A 659 5.45 -22.14 1.99
CA TYR A 659 5.64 -21.22 3.09
C TYR A 659 6.81 -21.68 3.95
N ASP A 660 7.77 -20.78 4.16
CA ASP A 660 8.91 -21.04 5.04
C ASP A 660 8.65 -20.44 6.42
N SER A 661 8.44 -21.33 7.40
CA SER A 661 8.14 -20.99 8.79
C SER A 661 9.32 -20.30 9.51
N LEU A 662 10.57 -20.54 9.07
CA LEU A 662 11.75 -19.88 9.65
C LEU A 662 11.70 -18.37 9.45
N ILE A 663 11.12 -17.92 8.34
CA ILE A 663 10.98 -16.50 8.05
C ILE A 663 10.01 -15.84 9.03
N LEU A 664 8.89 -16.50 9.34
CA LEU A 664 7.96 -16.04 10.37
C LEU A 664 8.65 -15.99 11.74
N ALA A 665 9.37 -17.05 12.12
CA ALA A 665 10.11 -17.10 13.38
C ALA A 665 11.14 -15.97 13.49
N ARG A 666 11.92 -15.69 12.43
CA ARG A 666 12.88 -14.58 12.39
C ARG A 666 12.24 -13.20 12.50
N ASN A 667 11.06 -13.02 11.92
CA ASN A 667 10.30 -11.78 12.06
C ASN A 667 9.78 -11.59 13.50
N LEU A 668 9.28 -12.65 14.13
CA LEU A 668 8.78 -12.61 15.51
C LEU A 668 9.91 -12.51 16.56
N PHE A 669 11.05 -13.15 16.30
CA PHE A 669 12.20 -13.22 17.21
C PHE A 669 13.51 -12.81 16.53
N PRO A 670 13.66 -11.53 16.15
CA PRO A 670 14.83 -11.06 15.41
C PRO A 670 16.12 -11.22 16.21
N ASN A 671 17.18 -11.67 15.54
CA ASN A 671 18.52 -11.91 16.11
C ASN A 671 18.60 -13.01 17.19
N GLN A 672 17.56 -13.83 17.36
CA GLN A 672 17.59 -14.98 18.28
C GLN A 672 17.85 -16.31 17.53
N GLN A 673 18.05 -17.40 18.28
CA GLN A 673 18.04 -18.75 17.73
C GLN A 673 16.61 -19.12 17.31
N ASN A 674 16.46 -19.36 16.00
CA ASN A 674 15.19 -19.66 15.34
C ASN A 674 15.21 -21.00 14.61
N SER A 675 16.25 -21.83 14.82
CA SER A 675 16.20 -23.24 14.41
C SER A 675 15.09 -23.97 15.16
N ILE A 676 14.70 -25.14 14.66
CA ILE A 676 13.73 -26.01 15.34
C ILE A 676 14.16 -26.23 16.80
N ASP A 677 15.42 -26.59 17.07
CA ASP A 677 15.92 -26.78 18.44
C ASP A 677 15.79 -25.52 19.31
N GLY A 678 16.13 -24.35 18.76
CA GLY A 678 16.00 -23.09 19.48
C GLY A 678 14.54 -22.73 19.78
N LEU A 679 13.60 -23.13 18.92
CA LEU A 679 12.17 -22.93 19.11
C LEU A 679 11.57 -23.96 20.07
N VAL A 680 11.99 -25.22 20.01
CA VAL A 680 11.65 -26.27 20.98
C VAL A 680 12.05 -25.83 22.38
N GLN A 681 13.29 -25.36 22.57
CA GLN A 681 13.76 -24.86 23.85
C GLN A 681 12.95 -23.65 24.34
N ARG A 682 12.61 -22.73 23.43
CA ARG A 682 11.83 -21.53 23.74
C ARG A 682 10.40 -21.85 24.17
N PHE A 683 9.74 -22.74 23.45
CA PHE A 683 8.35 -23.11 23.69
C PHE A 683 8.19 -24.27 24.68
N ARG A 684 9.30 -24.86 25.14
CA ARG A 684 9.34 -26.01 26.06
C ARG A 684 8.51 -27.19 25.54
N LEU A 685 8.66 -27.49 24.25
CA LEU A 685 7.94 -28.58 23.60
C LEU A 685 8.60 -29.92 23.89
N ASP A 686 7.80 -30.98 23.96
CA ASP A 686 8.34 -32.34 23.92
C ASP A 686 8.81 -32.65 22.50
N ALA A 687 10.09 -32.99 22.41
CA ALA A 687 10.81 -33.08 21.16
C ALA A 687 10.81 -34.51 20.59
N GLY A 688 10.29 -35.50 21.34
CA GLY A 688 10.30 -36.91 20.93
C GLY A 688 11.71 -37.41 20.58
N THR A 689 11.81 -38.23 19.52
CA THR A 689 13.10 -38.67 18.96
C THR A 689 13.56 -37.65 17.92
N ARG A 690 14.07 -36.50 18.36
CA ARG A 690 14.60 -35.45 17.47
C ARG A 690 15.59 -36.05 16.45
N HIS A 691 15.53 -35.53 15.23
CA HIS A 691 16.30 -36.01 14.07
C HIS A 691 15.76 -37.31 13.44
N ARG A 692 14.46 -37.54 13.58
CA ARG A 692 13.68 -38.44 12.73
C ARG A 692 12.64 -37.63 12.00
N ALA A 693 12.50 -37.81 10.69
CA ALA A 693 11.70 -36.89 9.87
C ALA A 693 10.25 -36.75 10.36
N LEU A 694 9.59 -37.84 10.79
CA LEU A 694 8.20 -37.77 11.24
C LEU A 694 8.03 -37.02 12.58
N ASP A 695 8.92 -37.27 13.54
CA ASP A 695 8.89 -36.57 14.83
C ASP A 695 9.20 -35.08 14.64
N ASP A 696 10.17 -34.76 13.77
CA ASP A 696 10.53 -33.39 13.41
C ASP A 696 9.36 -32.64 12.75
N VAL A 697 8.60 -33.30 11.87
CA VAL A 697 7.40 -32.72 11.24
C VAL A 697 6.28 -32.48 12.25
N ARG A 698 6.05 -33.39 13.21
CA ARG A 698 5.06 -33.21 14.29
C ARG A 698 5.44 -32.03 15.19
N VAL A 699 6.70 -31.93 15.59
CA VAL A 699 7.24 -30.82 16.37
C VAL A 699 7.14 -29.52 15.58
N LEU A 700 7.47 -29.53 14.30
CA LEU A 700 7.39 -28.35 13.43
C LEU A 700 5.94 -27.87 13.26
N HIS A 701 4.97 -28.79 13.16
CA HIS A 701 3.55 -28.44 13.19
C HIS A 701 3.19 -27.69 14.48
N GLU A 702 3.59 -28.20 15.65
CA GLU A 702 3.30 -27.53 16.91
C GLU A 702 3.98 -26.16 16.99
N ILE A 703 5.27 -26.07 16.63
CA ILE A 703 5.99 -24.78 16.54
C ILE A 703 5.24 -23.82 15.63
N PHE A 704 4.80 -24.28 14.45
CA PHE A 704 4.12 -23.43 13.49
C PHE A 704 2.79 -22.90 14.05
N GLN A 705 2.00 -23.74 14.73
CA GLN A 705 0.80 -23.30 15.44
C GLN A 705 1.12 -22.24 16.50
N ARG A 706 2.16 -22.44 17.32
CA ARG A 706 2.60 -21.42 18.31
C ARG A 706 3.02 -20.11 17.64
N LEU A 707 3.74 -20.17 16.53
CA LEU A 707 4.14 -18.97 15.77
C LEU A 707 2.93 -18.24 15.20
N LEU A 708 1.93 -18.97 14.67
CA LEU A 708 0.68 -18.39 14.19
C LEU A 708 -0.10 -17.73 15.32
N ASP A 709 -0.18 -18.36 16.49
CA ASP A 709 -0.84 -17.80 17.67
C ASP A 709 -0.17 -16.51 18.14
N ILE A 710 1.15 -16.49 18.24
CA ILE A 710 1.91 -15.30 18.63
C ILE A 710 1.73 -14.19 17.58
N ASN A 711 1.83 -14.52 16.29
CA ASN A 711 1.61 -13.57 15.21
C ASN A 711 0.19 -12.99 15.25
N LYS A 712 -0.81 -13.83 15.50
CA LYS A 712 -2.21 -13.42 15.67
C LYS A 712 -2.38 -12.53 16.90
N GLN A 713 -1.75 -12.83 18.02
CA GLN A 713 -1.76 -11.97 19.21
C GLN A 713 -1.13 -10.61 18.91
N MET A 714 -0.03 -10.55 18.15
CA MET A 714 0.59 -9.29 17.72
C MET A 714 -0.32 -8.49 16.78
N GLU A 715 -1.00 -9.16 15.84
CA GLU A 715 -2.00 -8.51 14.96
C GLU A 715 -3.16 -7.93 15.77
N THR A 716 -3.70 -8.72 16.69
CA THR A 716 -4.76 -8.32 17.63
C THR A 716 -4.32 -7.08 18.41
N LYS A 717 -3.08 -7.05 18.91
CA LYS A 717 -2.48 -5.89 19.63
C LYS A 717 -2.35 -4.66 18.73
N ALA A 718 -1.88 -4.83 17.50
CA ALA A 718 -1.72 -3.73 16.54
C ALA A 718 -3.07 -3.12 16.12
N GLN A 719 -4.08 -3.95 15.86
CA GLN A 719 -5.44 -3.48 15.53
C GLN A 719 -6.09 -2.72 16.70
N GLY A 720 -5.77 -3.10 17.94
CA GLY A 720 -6.22 -2.39 19.14
C GLY A 720 -5.67 -0.97 19.28
N GLU A 721 -4.59 -0.62 18.57
CA GLU A 721 -3.98 0.72 18.67
C GLU A 721 -4.94 1.84 18.24
N ASP A 722 -5.85 1.56 17.31
CA ASP A 722 -6.85 2.53 16.85
C ASP A 722 -7.96 2.78 17.88
N LEU A 723 -8.12 1.88 18.84
CA LEU A 723 -9.07 2.04 19.95
C LEU A 723 -8.39 2.59 21.22
N ALA A 724 -7.06 2.72 21.24
CA ALA A 724 -6.31 3.13 22.42
C ALA A 724 -6.72 4.50 22.98
N GLU A 725 -7.12 5.45 22.13
CA GLU A 725 -7.64 6.76 22.57
C GLU A 725 -8.93 6.63 23.39
N PHE A 726 -9.84 5.75 22.97
CA PHE A 726 -11.09 5.51 23.69
C PHE A 726 -10.86 4.78 25.01
N VAL A 727 -9.94 3.81 25.02
CA VAL A 727 -9.55 3.10 26.25
C VAL A 727 -8.91 4.06 27.25
N ALA A 728 -8.06 4.98 26.79
CA ALA A 728 -7.45 5.98 27.66
C ALA A 728 -8.49 6.92 28.29
N LEU A 729 -9.42 7.47 27.49
CA LEU A 729 -10.52 8.29 28.00
C LEU A 729 -11.44 7.50 28.95
N GLY A 730 -11.74 6.26 28.60
CA GLY A 730 -12.56 5.38 29.42
C GLY A 730 -11.95 5.10 30.78
N ASN A 731 -10.66 4.77 30.82
CA ASN A 731 -9.94 4.53 32.07
C ASN A 731 -9.85 5.79 32.95
N LEU A 732 -9.78 6.99 32.35
CA LEU A 732 -9.88 8.25 33.10
C LEU A 732 -11.24 8.39 33.79
N LEU A 733 -12.32 8.14 33.06
CA LEU A 733 -13.70 8.32 33.54
C LEU A 733 -14.13 7.24 34.54
N GLU A 734 -13.82 5.97 34.26
CA GLU A 734 -14.13 4.86 35.18
C GLU A 734 -13.26 4.85 36.43
N ASN A 735 -12.15 5.61 36.41
CA ASN A 735 -11.16 5.65 37.48
C ASN A 735 -10.62 4.24 37.84
N LYS A 736 -10.47 3.37 36.83
CA LYS A 736 -10.02 1.98 36.98
C LYS A 736 -9.13 1.56 35.82
N ILE A 737 -8.03 0.87 36.15
CA ILE A 737 -7.10 0.19 35.23
C ILE A 737 -7.10 -1.22 35.77
N SER A 738 -7.72 -2.13 35.04
CA SER A 738 -8.08 -3.45 35.53
C SER A 738 -6.93 -4.44 35.39
N ALA A 739 -5.99 -4.15 34.47
CA ALA A 739 -4.84 -4.98 34.13
C ALA A 739 -3.58 -4.13 33.86
N THR A 740 -2.38 -4.74 33.94
CA THR A 740 -1.10 -4.11 33.56
C THR A 740 -1.13 -3.55 32.13
N GLU A 741 -1.86 -4.23 31.25
CA GLU A 741 -2.04 -3.89 29.84
C GLU A 741 -2.80 -2.58 29.64
N ASP A 742 -3.82 -2.32 30.47
CA ASP A 742 -4.62 -1.09 30.43
C ASP A 742 -3.74 0.15 30.65
N ARG A 743 -2.61 0.02 31.37
CA ARG A 743 -1.62 1.11 31.53
C ARG A 743 -0.90 1.40 30.21
N ILE A 744 -0.53 0.36 29.47
CA ILE A 744 0.15 0.49 28.17
C ILE A 744 -0.79 1.15 27.16
N TYR A 745 -2.04 0.69 27.10
CA TYR A 745 -3.08 1.29 26.26
C TYR A 745 -3.39 2.73 26.67
N PHE A 746 -3.43 3.02 27.97
CA PHE A 746 -3.59 4.37 28.48
C PHE A 746 -2.47 5.30 28.02
N ILE A 747 -1.21 4.90 28.16
CA ILE A 747 -0.04 5.71 27.72
C ILE A 747 -0.09 5.95 26.21
N ALA A 748 -0.37 4.91 25.42
CA ALA A 748 -0.51 5.02 23.97
C ALA A 748 -1.66 5.97 23.58
N GLY A 749 -2.82 5.81 24.23
CA GLY A 749 -4.01 6.61 24.00
C GLY A 749 -3.81 8.07 24.39
N ILE A 750 -3.22 8.38 25.55
CA ILE A 750 -2.91 9.77 25.95
C ILE A 750 -1.95 10.45 24.97
N LYS A 751 -0.95 9.72 24.45
CA LYS A 751 -0.06 10.26 23.42
C LYS A 751 -0.80 10.57 22.12
N LYS A 752 -1.75 9.72 21.71
CA LYS A 752 -2.61 9.98 20.54
C LYS A 752 -3.60 11.13 20.81
N LEU A 753 -4.23 11.16 21.97
CA LEU A 753 -5.16 12.21 22.40
C LEU A 753 -4.49 13.58 22.53
N THR A 754 -3.18 13.67 22.79
CA THR A 754 -2.42 14.94 22.79
C THR A 754 -1.91 15.33 21.40
N SER A 755 -2.09 14.49 20.40
CA SER A 755 -1.74 14.80 19.00
C SER A 755 -2.74 15.78 18.38
N PRO A 756 -2.31 16.69 17.48
CA PRO A 756 -3.25 17.55 16.73
C PRO A 756 -4.21 16.77 15.82
N PHE A 757 -3.96 15.47 15.60
CA PHE A 757 -4.75 14.59 14.74
C PHE A 757 -5.75 13.70 15.47
N SER A 758 -5.94 13.86 16.78
CA SER A 758 -6.93 13.07 17.54
C SER A 758 -8.35 13.34 17.05
N ALA A 759 -8.93 12.39 16.31
CA ALA A 759 -10.33 12.46 15.87
C ALA A 759 -11.28 12.21 17.05
N VAL A 760 -10.87 11.36 17.99
CA VAL A 760 -11.64 11.02 19.20
C VAL A 760 -11.81 12.24 20.09
N ARG A 761 -10.72 12.95 20.39
CA ARG A 761 -10.76 14.18 21.19
C ARG A 761 -11.66 15.24 20.55
N LYS A 762 -11.52 15.46 19.24
CA LYS A 762 -12.34 16.44 18.50
C LYS A 762 -13.83 16.08 18.51
N SER A 763 -14.16 14.81 18.33
CA SER A 763 -15.54 14.33 18.40
C SER A 763 -16.12 14.50 19.81
N TYR A 764 -15.32 14.26 20.84
CA TYR A 764 -15.71 14.46 22.23
C TYR A 764 -15.93 15.95 22.55
N ALA A 765 -14.97 16.79 22.17
CA ALA A 765 -15.05 18.25 22.26
C ALA A 765 -16.34 18.79 21.61
N GLN A 766 -16.66 18.34 20.40
CA GLN A 766 -17.90 18.71 19.72
C GLN A 766 -19.16 18.23 20.45
N LYS A 767 -19.19 16.97 20.91
CA LYS A 767 -20.36 16.37 21.57
C LYS A 767 -20.73 17.09 22.86
N PHE A 768 -19.74 17.53 23.63
CA PHE A 768 -19.93 18.15 24.94
C PHE A 768 -19.78 19.67 24.92
N GLY A 769 -19.56 20.29 23.76
CA GLY A 769 -19.48 21.74 23.62
C GLY A 769 -18.22 22.37 24.22
N ILE A 770 -17.12 21.63 24.27
CA ILE A 770 -15.84 22.05 24.85
C ILE A 770 -14.85 22.38 23.72
N PRO A 771 -14.07 23.47 23.75
CA PRO A 771 -13.01 23.73 22.76
C PRO A 771 -11.94 22.63 22.70
N ASP A 772 -11.57 22.18 21.49
CA ASP A 772 -10.55 21.13 21.29
C ASP A 772 -9.17 21.52 21.85
N GLU A 773 -8.83 22.81 21.78
CA GLU A 773 -7.58 23.38 22.30
C GLU A 773 -7.51 23.29 23.82
N GLU A 774 -8.63 23.51 24.50
CA GLU A 774 -8.76 23.41 25.95
C GLU A 774 -8.59 21.96 26.40
N LEU A 775 -9.29 21.03 25.74
CA LEU A 775 -9.16 19.60 26.04
C LEU A 775 -7.73 19.08 25.78
N THR A 776 -7.06 19.58 24.73
CA THR A 776 -5.65 19.27 24.45
C THR A 776 -4.74 19.73 25.59
N GLN A 777 -4.91 20.97 26.08
CA GLN A 777 -4.12 21.52 27.18
C GLN A 777 -4.35 20.77 28.48
N ASN A 778 -5.59 20.40 28.80
CA ASN A 778 -5.92 19.64 30.01
C ASN A 778 -5.25 18.26 30.00
N ILE A 779 -5.35 17.53 28.89
CA ILE A 779 -4.69 16.22 28.74
C ILE A 779 -3.16 16.36 28.79
N GLN A 780 -2.60 17.42 28.21
CA GLN A 780 -1.16 17.70 28.23
C GLN A 780 -0.65 18.00 29.66
N ARG A 781 -1.41 18.77 30.45
CA ARG A 781 -1.09 19.06 31.87
C ARG A 781 -1.14 17.81 32.73
N VAL A 782 -2.16 16.96 32.53
CA VAL A 782 -2.24 15.64 33.16
C VAL A 782 -1.00 14.82 32.81
N ARG A 783 -0.62 14.76 31.53
CA ARG A 783 0.57 14.02 31.05
C ARG A 783 1.88 14.52 31.66
N GLU A 784 2.09 15.82 31.73
CA GLU A 784 3.31 16.44 32.25
C GLU A 784 3.47 16.25 33.76
N ARG A 785 2.37 16.36 34.53
CA ARG A 785 2.38 16.12 35.98
C ARG A 785 2.49 14.65 36.36
N MET A 786 2.06 13.74 35.48
CA MET A 786 2.15 12.30 35.72
C MET A 786 3.58 11.74 35.73
N ASN A 787 4.56 12.50 35.20
CA ASN A 787 6.01 12.21 35.18
C ASN A 787 6.34 10.70 35.32
N ILE A 788 5.99 9.90 34.30
CA ILE A 788 6.07 8.42 34.34
C ILE A 788 7.45 7.96 33.83
N PRO A 789 8.44 7.65 34.69
CA PRO A 789 9.57 6.81 34.31
C PRO A 789 9.10 5.37 34.13
N GLY A 790 9.70 4.65 33.17
CA GLY A 790 9.18 3.41 32.61
C GLY A 790 9.10 2.17 33.52
N GLU A 791 9.50 2.25 34.78
CA GLU A 791 9.47 1.12 35.72
C GLU A 791 9.08 1.63 37.12
N ASP A 792 8.18 0.88 37.78
CA ASP A 792 7.65 1.06 39.14
C ASP A 792 6.64 2.19 39.41
N LEU A 793 5.37 1.90 39.11
CA LEU A 793 4.23 2.40 39.89
C LEU A 793 3.75 1.27 40.81
N LEU A 794 4.04 1.40 42.10
CA LEU A 794 3.95 0.37 43.14
C LEU A 794 2.51 -0.08 43.49
N SER A 795 1.46 0.59 43.03
CA SER A 795 0.09 0.06 43.09
C SER A 795 -0.85 0.75 42.09
N GLN A 796 -1.99 0.13 41.75
CA GLN A 796 -3.04 0.78 40.93
C GLN A 796 -3.62 2.02 41.62
N GLU A 797 -3.68 2.01 42.95
CA GLU A 797 -4.31 3.05 43.76
C GLU A 797 -3.51 4.36 43.78
N GLU A 798 -2.18 4.30 43.90
CA GLU A 798 -1.31 5.48 43.87
C GLU A 798 -1.33 6.20 42.52
N PHE A 799 -1.36 5.42 41.42
CA PHE A 799 -1.49 5.97 40.07
C PHE A 799 -2.82 6.73 39.91
N PHE A 800 -3.94 6.15 40.35
CA PHE A 800 -5.24 6.80 40.24
C PHE A 800 -5.43 7.98 41.17
N GLN A 801 -4.92 7.92 42.40
CA GLN A 801 -4.97 9.08 43.29
C GLN A 801 -4.23 10.27 42.66
N ARG A 802 -3.10 10.04 41.99
CA ARG A 802 -2.41 11.10 41.22
C ARG A 802 -3.22 11.59 40.02
N VAL A 803 -3.82 10.67 39.24
CA VAL A 803 -4.68 11.04 38.10
C VAL A 803 -5.87 11.87 38.55
N LEU A 804 -6.61 11.42 39.57
CA LEU A 804 -7.79 12.11 40.10
C LEU A 804 -7.46 13.42 40.77
N THR A 805 -6.40 13.47 41.59
CA THR A 805 -5.94 14.73 42.20
C THR A 805 -5.61 15.73 41.10
N THR A 806 -4.90 15.29 40.06
CA THR A 806 -4.57 16.16 38.94
C THR A 806 -5.79 16.54 38.11
N ALA A 807 -6.72 15.62 37.85
CA ALA A 807 -7.93 15.87 37.07
C ALA A 807 -8.90 16.82 37.79
N ASN A 808 -9.19 16.56 39.07
CA ASN A 808 -10.05 17.39 39.91
C ASN A 808 -9.49 18.81 40.11
N GLU A 809 -8.16 18.99 40.07
CA GLU A 809 -7.53 20.31 40.11
C GLU A 809 -7.74 21.13 38.83
N PHE A 810 -8.11 20.50 37.71
CA PHE A 810 -8.29 21.16 36.42
C PHE A 810 -9.75 21.25 35.95
N ASN A 811 -10.71 20.85 36.80
CA ASN A 811 -12.15 20.70 36.52
C ASN A 811 -12.42 19.85 35.27
#